data_AF-A0A8H6ND25-F1
#
_entry.id   AF-A0A8H6ND25-F1
#
_cell.length_a   1.000
_cell.length_b   1.000
_cell.length_c   1.000
_cell.angle_alpha   90.00
_cell.angle_beta   90.00
_cell.angle_gamma   90.00
#
_symmetry.space_group_name_H-M   'P 1'
#
loop_
_entity.id
_entity.type
_entity.pdbx_description
1 polymer ?
#
loop_
_entity_poly.entity_id
_entity_poly.type
_entity_poly.pdbx_seq_one_letter_code
_entity_poly.pdbx_strand_id
1 'polypeptide(L)'
;MRSFSSAVANHRLSAQRLLRTIRSVPSPGPPLSSSLACSSYAFSFAASYIYPPSPYYSSTMAAPKRSKSAAAKGQSEPEPSKLVAEKPPPPRRSSRRRIHDVKKVTEPGAAMGPPQSELREDEPPAKRRQIARKMVESHDGVRYAMRELSEMENRLQNATRAQRLVIEASHVMSAEKIKPEDRAFRPTPSPKVSQHPKAKIREKEEERSGTPDLDSAPIKGPAGEAAVGDVEDDKIREEEAVEKGAARAPPVNSEYLPLPWTGRLGYACLNTYLRAANPPVFSSRTCRIASILQHRHPLADPNQPEHATKNRPDEKQPADIALGQKYVEELGLANARDIVKMLRWNDKYGIKFMRLSSEMFPFASHEEYGYPLAPFAADVLAQAGKVAGELGHRLTTHPGQFTQLGSPRKEVITAAIRDLEYHDELLTLLRLPEQQNKDAVMILHMGGTYGDKAATLDRFRANYAMLSPSIKRRLVLENDDVSWSVHDLLPICEELNIPLVLDFHHHNIVFDPKELREGTEDIRKVFDRIRATWTRKGIRQKMHYSESCAGAISPRDRRKHSARVKTLPPCPPDMDLMIEAKDKEQAVFELMRTFKLPGYHLFNDIVPFEREDELRPNKNGSQKKPKKSKKKKDEDDDVEMNEAGPVVAEAKTIPPEEFGMGGPVTRVYWPEGMEEWLKPKKREVKRNKTTTLKEES
;
A
#
# COMPACT_ATOMS: atom_id res chain seq x y z
N MET A 1 -84.50 -55.93 7.75
CA MET A 1 -83.96 -56.41 6.46
C MET A 1 -82.44 -56.20 6.51
N ARG A 2 -81.58 -57.22 6.38
CA ARG A 2 -81.04 -57.81 5.13
C ARG A 2 -80.48 -56.73 4.18
N SER A 3 -79.22 -56.76 3.71
CA SER A 3 -78.15 -57.80 3.77
C SER A 3 -76.73 -57.24 3.99
N PHE A 4 -75.74 -58.14 4.09
CA PHE A 4 -74.50 -58.09 4.90
C PHE A 4 -73.30 -58.61 4.04
N SER A 5 -71.99 -58.63 4.37
CA SER A 5 -71.08 -58.11 5.41
C SER A 5 -69.79 -58.97 5.37
N SER A 6 -68.58 -58.39 5.39
CA SER A 6 -67.30 -59.03 5.79
C SER A 6 -66.25 -57.92 5.98
N ALA A 7 -65.47 -57.75 7.07
CA ALA A 7 -64.72 -58.67 7.95
C ALA A 7 -63.46 -59.27 7.28
N VAL A 8 -62.28 -59.37 7.91
CA VAL A 8 -61.82 -58.92 9.25
C VAL A 8 -60.28 -58.77 9.26
N ALA A 9 -59.68 -58.12 10.28
CA ALA A 9 -58.21 -58.02 10.44
C ALA A 9 -57.64 -59.01 11.47
N ASN A 10 -56.54 -59.71 11.12
CA ASN A 10 -55.60 -60.46 11.97
C ASN A 10 -54.38 -60.87 11.09
N HIS A 11 -53.21 -61.30 11.59
CA HIS A 11 -52.87 -61.95 12.86
C HIS A 11 -51.46 -61.56 13.39
N ARG A 12 -51.15 -61.88 14.66
CA ARG A 12 -49.82 -61.70 15.29
C ARG A 12 -49.06 -63.03 15.50
N LEU A 13 -47.73 -62.93 15.57
CA LEU A 13 -46.80 -63.61 16.50
C LEU A 13 -45.83 -62.50 17.01
N SER A 14 -45.54 -62.23 18.29
CA SER A 14 -45.36 -63.02 19.54
C SER A 14 -43.96 -63.67 19.64
N ALA A 15 -43.18 -63.55 20.73
CA ALA A 15 -43.52 -63.13 22.10
C ALA A 15 -42.36 -62.52 22.96
N GLN A 16 -42.71 -61.56 23.85
CA GLN A 16 -42.18 -61.25 25.22
C GLN A 16 -40.67 -60.91 25.40
N ARG A 17 -40.19 -60.09 26.36
CA ARG A 17 -40.58 -59.68 27.74
C ARG A 17 -40.38 -58.14 27.95
N LEU A 18 -41.25 -57.38 28.66
CA LEU A 18 -41.21 -56.98 30.11
C LEU A 18 -39.90 -56.24 30.53
N LEU A 19 -39.83 -55.03 31.15
CA LEU A 19 -40.74 -54.19 32.00
C LEU A 19 -40.39 -52.66 32.01
N ARG A 20 -41.38 -51.77 32.30
CA ARG A 20 -41.40 -50.47 33.09
C ARG A 20 -40.29 -49.39 32.91
N THR A 21 -40.48 -48.06 33.05
CA THR A 21 -41.60 -47.13 33.41
C THR A 21 -41.27 -45.70 32.88
N ILE A 22 -42.21 -44.85 32.41
CA ILE A 22 -42.80 -43.66 33.12
C ILE A 22 -41.71 -42.78 33.81
N ARG A 23 -41.54 -41.45 33.60
CA ARG A 23 -42.25 -40.29 32.94
C ARG A 23 -41.19 -39.12 32.77
N SER A 24 -41.37 -37.88 32.26
CA SER A 24 -42.39 -37.07 31.53
C SER A 24 -41.74 -35.75 31.00
N VAL A 25 -42.45 -34.92 30.21
CA VAL A 25 -42.08 -33.52 29.81
C VAL A 25 -43.18 -32.54 30.32
N PRO A 26 -42.93 -31.21 30.42
CA PRO A 26 -43.66 -30.28 29.51
C PRO A 26 -42.90 -28.96 29.14
N SER A 27 -43.53 -28.15 28.29
CA SER A 27 -43.13 -26.81 27.78
C SER A 27 -44.38 -26.15 27.12
N PRO A 28 -44.41 -24.86 26.72
CA PRO A 28 -44.07 -23.61 27.40
C PRO A 28 -45.30 -22.67 27.57
N GLY A 29 -45.16 -21.46 28.15
CA GLY A 29 -46.20 -20.41 28.19
C GLY A 29 -45.66 -19.00 28.56
N PRO A 30 -46.35 -17.88 28.22
CA PRO A 30 -45.70 -16.56 28.12
C PRO A 30 -46.25 -15.51 29.14
N PRO A 31 -46.30 -14.16 28.92
CA PRO A 31 -45.59 -13.22 29.80
C PRO A 31 -46.47 -12.19 30.53
N LEU A 32 -45.90 -11.39 31.44
CA LEU A 32 -46.50 -10.13 31.94
C LEU A 32 -45.44 -9.14 32.50
N SER A 33 -45.88 -7.99 33.02
CA SER A 33 -45.13 -6.73 33.05
C SER A 33 -44.72 -6.18 34.43
N SER A 34 -43.79 -5.20 34.40
CA SER A 34 -43.89 -3.85 35.03
C SER A 34 -42.77 -3.40 36.01
N SER A 35 -42.67 -2.05 36.09
CA SER A 35 -42.25 -1.24 37.26
C SER A 35 -40.78 -1.17 37.71
N LEU A 36 -40.13 -0.05 37.32
CA LEU A 36 -39.48 0.95 38.19
C LEU A 36 -38.78 0.51 39.50
N ALA A 37 -37.49 0.84 39.62
CA ALA A 37 -36.94 1.56 40.79
C ALA A 37 -35.59 2.23 40.45
N CYS A 38 -35.41 3.48 40.88
CA CYS A 38 -34.08 4.10 41.01
C CYS A 38 -33.62 4.01 42.47
N SER A 39 -32.33 3.79 42.72
CA SER A 39 -31.52 4.76 43.48
C SER A 39 -30.04 4.42 43.47
N SER A 40 -29.22 5.46 43.30
CA SER A 40 -27.84 5.52 43.77
C SER A 40 -27.74 5.33 45.29
N TYR A 41 -26.61 4.82 45.78
CA TYR A 41 -25.68 5.58 46.64
C TYR A 41 -24.33 4.84 46.74
N ALA A 42 -23.29 5.52 47.20
CA ALA A 42 -21.93 4.98 47.35
C ALA A 42 -21.53 4.88 48.83
N PHE A 43 -20.60 3.97 49.17
CA PHE A 43 -19.29 4.32 49.76
C PHE A 43 -18.35 3.10 49.87
N SER A 44 -17.06 3.36 50.09
CA SER A 44 -15.97 2.38 50.16
C SER A 44 -15.70 1.88 51.59
N PHE A 45 -15.15 0.67 51.78
CA PHE A 45 -13.72 0.49 52.17
C PHE A 45 -13.22 -0.97 52.22
N ALA A 46 -12.03 -1.18 51.61
CA ALA A 46 -10.91 -2.08 51.94
C ALA A 46 -11.00 -3.61 52.17
N ALA A 47 -9.89 -4.23 51.73
CA ALA A 47 -9.16 -5.38 52.29
C ALA A 47 -9.54 -6.82 51.87
N SER A 48 -8.59 -7.75 51.69
CA SER A 48 -7.15 -7.67 51.30
C SER A 48 -6.59 -9.10 51.20
N TYR A 49 -5.86 -9.45 50.13
CA TYR A 49 -4.78 -10.47 50.18
C TYR A 49 -3.79 -10.30 49.00
N ILE A 50 -2.50 -10.21 49.31
CA ILE A 50 -1.34 -10.09 48.40
C ILE A 50 -0.15 -10.81 49.05
N TYR A 51 0.69 -11.50 48.28
CA TYR A 51 2.16 -11.69 48.42
C TYR A 51 2.63 -12.84 47.49
N PRO A 52 3.92 -12.97 47.09
CA PRO A 52 5.03 -12.01 47.17
C PRO A 52 5.82 -11.80 45.84
N PRO A 53 6.69 -10.77 45.80
CA PRO A 53 8.01 -10.92 45.17
C PRO A 53 9.16 -10.36 46.05
N SER A 54 10.40 -10.81 45.84
CA SER A 54 11.58 -10.39 46.63
C SER A 54 12.92 -10.79 45.92
N PRO A 55 14.10 -10.20 46.24
CA PRO A 55 14.37 -8.74 46.10
C PRO A 55 15.82 -8.37 45.63
N TYR A 56 16.04 -7.06 45.35
CA TYR A 56 17.34 -6.33 45.29
C TYR A 56 18.37 -6.76 44.20
N TYR A 57 19.41 -5.98 43.85
CA TYR A 57 20.04 -4.79 44.46
C TYR A 57 20.40 -3.70 43.40
N SER A 58 20.81 -2.49 43.84
CA SER A 58 21.35 -1.42 42.98
C SER A 58 22.59 -0.75 43.58
N SER A 59 23.59 -0.41 42.76
CA SER A 59 24.69 0.52 43.11
C SER A 59 25.43 1.00 41.85
N THR A 60 26.32 2.00 41.99
CA THR A 60 26.88 2.81 40.89
C THR A 60 28.41 3.00 40.96
N MET A 61 29.00 3.37 39.81
CA MET A 61 30.31 4.06 39.63
C MET A 61 31.62 3.24 39.66
N ALA A 62 32.59 3.82 38.94
CA ALA A 62 34.05 3.63 38.95
C ALA A 62 34.69 2.37 38.33
N ALA A 63 35.74 2.63 37.52
CA ALA A 63 36.78 1.68 37.10
C ALA A 63 38.15 2.19 37.63
N PRO A 64 39.19 1.34 37.78
CA PRO A 64 40.25 1.37 36.75
C PRO A 64 41.17 0.11 36.59
N LYS A 65 41.83 0.02 35.41
CA LYS A 65 43.21 -0.49 35.12
C LYS A 65 43.62 -1.98 35.40
N ARG A 66 44.18 -2.60 34.34
CA ARG A 66 45.38 -3.53 34.22
C ARG A 66 45.84 -4.30 35.48
N SER A 67 46.23 -5.60 35.45
CA SER A 67 47.19 -6.22 34.49
C SER A 67 47.37 -7.76 34.59
N LYS A 68 47.90 -8.37 33.50
CA LYS A 68 48.81 -9.55 33.32
C LYS A 68 48.81 -10.81 34.26
N SER A 69 48.97 -11.95 33.57
CA SER A 69 49.90 -13.11 33.77
C SER A 69 49.62 -14.32 34.70
N ALA A 70 49.42 -15.47 34.03
CA ALA A 70 50.26 -16.70 34.09
C ALA A 70 50.09 -17.83 35.16
N ALA A 71 49.52 -18.95 34.67
CA ALA A 71 50.16 -20.28 34.51
C ALA A 71 50.32 -21.33 35.65
N ALA A 72 49.88 -22.56 35.33
CA ALA A 72 50.61 -23.86 35.37
C ALA A 72 50.24 -24.99 36.39
N LYS A 73 50.01 -26.20 35.82
CA LYS A 73 50.11 -27.59 36.40
C LYS A 73 49.10 -28.00 37.49
N GLY A 74 48.68 -29.29 37.62
CA GLY A 74 48.86 -30.48 36.76
C GLY A 74 48.63 -31.83 37.50
N GLN A 75 48.46 -32.95 36.76
CA GLN A 75 48.42 -34.38 37.23
C GLN A 75 47.13 -34.82 38.00
N SER A 76 46.65 -36.08 37.97
CA SER A 76 47.00 -37.32 37.22
C SER A 76 45.83 -38.34 37.11
N GLU A 77 46.05 -39.39 36.28
CA GLU A 77 45.23 -40.58 35.89
C GLU A 77 44.91 -41.62 37.01
N PRO A 78 44.12 -42.74 36.83
CA PRO A 78 44.08 -43.65 35.64
C PRO A 78 42.71 -44.25 35.15
N GLU A 79 42.79 -45.05 34.07
CA GLU A 79 41.72 -45.76 33.31
C GLU A 79 41.54 -47.25 33.78
N PRO A 80 40.55 -48.06 33.29
CA PRO A 80 40.72 -48.75 31.98
C PRO A 80 39.46 -49.10 31.13
N SER A 81 39.66 -49.28 29.80
CA SER A 81 39.12 -50.33 28.87
C SER A 81 38.43 -49.89 27.54
N LYS A 82 38.45 -50.80 26.54
CA LYS A 82 38.33 -50.56 25.06
C LYS A 82 37.00 -51.13 24.48
N LEU A 83 36.51 -50.89 23.25
CA LEU A 83 37.08 -50.84 21.87
C LEU A 83 36.19 -49.92 20.96
N VAL A 84 36.73 -48.95 20.18
CA VAL A 84 37.31 -48.98 18.80
C VAL A 84 36.31 -49.03 17.61
N ALA A 85 36.29 -47.95 16.81
CA ALA A 85 35.98 -47.88 15.36
C ALA A 85 36.56 -46.55 14.77
N GLU A 86 36.99 -46.51 13.51
CA GLU A 86 37.93 -45.47 12.99
C GLU A 86 37.34 -44.39 12.05
N LYS A 87 38.15 -43.34 11.79
CA LYS A 87 37.97 -42.32 10.72
C LYS A 87 39.31 -41.94 10.07
N PRO A 88 39.37 -41.67 8.75
CA PRO A 88 40.58 -41.24 8.04
C PRO A 88 40.91 -39.74 8.16
N PRO A 89 42.16 -39.30 7.84
CA PRO A 89 42.70 -37.97 8.18
C PRO A 89 42.63 -36.90 7.06
N PRO A 90 42.87 -35.60 7.38
CA PRO A 90 42.85 -34.49 6.41
C PRO A 90 44.21 -34.26 5.68
N PRO A 91 44.20 -33.75 4.43
CA PRO A 91 45.42 -33.49 3.64
C PRO A 91 46.13 -32.18 4.00
N ARG A 92 47.46 -32.13 3.76
CA ARG A 92 48.34 -30.95 3.94
C ARG A 92 48.69 -30.28 2.60
N ARG A 93 49.15 -29.01 2.68
CA ARG A 93 49.78 -28.26 1.56
C ARG A 93 51.05 -28.93 1.01
N SER A 94 51.31 -28.75 -0.28
CA SER A 94 52.63 -28.88 -0.94
C SER A 94 52.88 -27.71 -1.91
N SER A 95 54.02 -27.65 -2.62
CA SER A 95 54.62 -26.38 -3.06
C SER A 95 55.28 -26.32 -4.46
N ARG A 96 55.25 -25.10 -5.05
CA ARG A 96 56.08 -24.50 -6.12
C ARG A 96 57.29 -25.28 -6.71
N ARG A 97 57.35 -25.32 -8.05
CA ARG A 97 58.44 -24.88 -8.99
C ARG A 97 57.85 -24.93 -10.43
N ARG A 98 57.99 -23.92 -11.32
CA ARG A 98 59.15 -23.49 -12.18
C ARG A 98 59.75 -24.68 -12.97
N ILE A 99 59.88 -24.66 -14.30
CA ILE A 99 60.62 -23.74 -15.23
C ILE A 99 59.82 -23.63 -16.57
N HIS A 100 59.72 -22.57 -17.39
CA HIS A 100 60.57 -21.46 -17.93
C HIS A 100 61.24 -21.73 -19.31
N ASP A 101 60.74 -21.10 -20.38
CA ASP A 101 61.47 -20.55 -21.56
C ASP A 101 60.46 -19.64 -22.34
N VAL A 102 60.67 -18.34 -22.62
CA VAL A 102 61.67 -17.65 -23.48
C VAL A 102 61.32 -17.81 -24.98
N LYS A 103 60.94 -16.77 -25.74
CA LYS A 103 61.70 -15.52 -26.04
C LYS A 103 60.83 -14.22 -26.09
N LYS A 104 61.36 -13.11 -26.62
CA LYS A 104 60.91 -11.70 -26.39
C LYS A 104 61.13 -10.82 -27.65
N VAL A 105 60.70 -9.54 -27.62
CA VAL A 105 60.94 -8.42 -28.62
C VAL A 105 60.03 -8.49 -29.86
N THR A 106 59.32 -7.46 -30.37
CA THR A 106 58.89 -6.06 -30.00
C THR A 106 57.56 -5.76 -30.77
N GLU A 107 56.78 -4.67 -30.66
CA GLU A 107 56.93 -3.23 -30.27
C GLU A 107 55.70 -2.71 -29.46
N PRO A 108 55.73 -1.48 -28.88
CA PRO A 108 54.61 -0.88 -28.12
C PRO A 108 53.79 0.17 -28.90
N GLY A 109 52.46 0.19 -28.70
CA GLY A 109 51.54 1.19 -29.27
C GLY A 109 50.59 1.78 -28.21
N ALA A 110 50.72 3.09 -27.97
CA ALA A 110 50.17 3.82 -26.82
C ALA A 110 48.67 3.62 -26.50
N ALA A 111 48.38 3.27 -25.24
CA ALA A 111 47.16 3.71 -24.57
C ALA A 111 47.42 5.12 -24.00
N MET A 112 46.69 6.12 -24.48
CA MET A 112 46.87 7.51 -24.03
C MET A 112 46.16 7.76 -22.70
N GLY A 113 46.95 7.77 -21.62
CA GLY A 113 46.54 8.41 -20.37
C GLY A 113 46.56 9.94 -20.47
N PRO A 114 45.94 10.67 -19.53
CA PRO A 114 46.04 12.13 -19.48
C PRO A 114 47.51 12.58 -19.28
N PRO A 115 47.91 13.73 -19.83
CA PRO A 115 49.30 14.19 -19.76
C PRO A 115 49.73 14.45 -18.30
N GLN A 116 50.96 14.02 -17.96
CA GLN A 116 51.57 14.35 -16.67
C GLN A 116 51.96 15.83 -16.62
N SER A 117 51.23 16.62 -15.83
CA SER A 117 51.69 17.91 -15.32
C SER A 117 51.65 17.92 -13.79
N GLU A 118 52.83 17.89 -13.20
CA GLU A 118 53.16 18.29 -11.81
C GLU A 118 52.25 17.79 -10.66
N LEU A 119 52.21 16.47 -10.43
CA LEU A 119 51.91 15.93 -9.11
C LEU A 119 53.02 14.98 -8.64
N ARG A 120 53.87 15.46 -7.73
CA ARG A 120 54.92 14.67 -7.07
C ARG A 120 54.29 13.58 -6.21
N GLU A 121 54.91 12.40 -6.19
CA GLU A 121 54.23 11.22 -5.66
C GLU A 121 54.09 11.19 -4.11
N ASP A 122 54.94 11.92 -3.39
CA ASP A 122 55.03 11.91 -1.91
C ASP A 122 53.90 12.64 -1.17
N GLU A 123 52.91 13.21 -1.86
CA GLU A 123 51.79 13.92 -1.25
C GLU A 123 50.68 12.98 -0.73
N PRO A 124 50.18 13.15 0.51
CA PRO A 124 49.23 12.22 1.13
C PRO A 124 47.85 12.21 0.45
N PRO A 125 47.08 11.10 0.53
CA PRO A 125 45.88 10.88 -0.29
C PRO A 125 44.79 11.96 -0.20
N ALA A 126 44.69 12.65 0.92
CA ALA A 126 43.75 13.76 1.10
C ALA A 126 44.07 14.95 0.18
N LYS A 127 45.35 15.31 0.02
CA LYS A 127 45.78 16.43 -0.85
C LYS A 127 45.63 16.06 -2.33
N ARG A 128 45.96 14.82 -2.74
CA ARG A 128 45.63 14.32 -4.10
C ARG A 128 44.12 14.45 -4.41
N ARG A 129 43.23 14.11 -3.46
CA ARG A 129 41.77 14.29 -3.62
C ARG A 129 41.31 15.76 -3.69
N GLN A 130 41.95 16.65 -2.94
CA GLN A 130 41.68 18.10 -3.02
C GLN A 130 42.09 18.70 -4.37
N ILE A 131 43.26 18.31 -4.90
CA ILE A 131 43.75 18.82 -6.18
C ILE A 131 42.92 18.26 -7.35
N ALA A 132 42.54 16.99 -7.30
CA ALA A 132 41.61 16.40 -8.28
C ALA A 132 40.25 17.12 -8.32
N ARG A 133 39.69 17.51 -7.15
CA ARG A 133 38.49 18.36 -7.11
C ARG A 133 38.74 19.73 -7.76
N LYS A 134 39.86 20.39 -7.45
CA LYS A 134 40.23 21.69 -8.05
C LYS A 134 40.38 21.65 -9.57
N MET A 135 40.81 20.52 -10.16
CA MET A 135 40.81 20.34 -11.62
C MET A 135 39.39 20.20 -12.20
N VAL A 136 38.50 19.45 -11.54
CA VAL A 136 37.10 19.30 -11.95
C VAL A 136 36.29 20.59 -11.75
N GLU A 137 36.65 21.42 -10.77
CA GLU A 137 36.08 22.75 -10.53
C GLU A 137 36.53 23.81 -11.58
N SER A 138 37.48 23.48 -12.46
CA SER A 138 37.87 24.35 -13.58
C SER A 138 36.89 24.24 -14.75
N HIS A 139 36.60 25.36 -15.43
CA HIS A 139 35.63 25.39 -16.53
C HIS A 139 36.00 24.42 -17.67
N ASP A 140 37.29 24.22 -17.94
CA ASP A 140 37.76 23.30 -18.98
C ASP A 140 37.76 21.83 -18.52
N GLY A 141 37.96 21.56 -17.23
CA GLY A 141 37.73 20.23 -16.65
C GLY A 141 36.28 19.77 -16.80
N VAL A 142 35.31 20.68 -16.56
CA VAL A 142 33.89 20.41 -16.80
C VAL A 142 33.60 20.16 -18.29
N ARG A 143 34.10 21.02 -19.20
CA ARG A 143 33.93 20.83 -20.66
C ARG A 143 34.48 19.47 -21.13
N TYR A 144 35.67 19.10 -20.66
CA TYR A 144 36.30 17.82 -21.02
C TYR A 144 35.44 16.63 -20.55
N ALA A 145 35.01 16.64 -19.29
CA ALA A 145 34.15 15.60 -18.73
C ALA A 145 32.80 15.48 -19.46
N MET A 146 32.18 16.60 -19.84
CA MET A 146 30.94 16.58 -20.63
C MET A 146 31.13 15.99 -22.04
N ARG A 147 32.29 16.22 -22.68
CA ARG A 147 32.60 15.60 -23.98
C ARG A 147 32.80 14.09 -23.87
N GLU A 148 33.59 13.62 -22.90
CA GLU A 148 33.79 12.19 -22.65
C GLU A 148 32.47 11.46 -22.38
N LEU A 149 31.56 12.07 -21.60
CA LEU A 149 30.23 11.52 -21.33
C LEU A 149 29.38 11.43 -22.61
N SER A 150 29.37 12.48 -23.43
CA SER A 150 28.67 12.48 -24.73
C SER A 150 29.25 11.45 -25.70
N GLU A 151 30.57 11.26 -25.73
CA GLU A 151 31.21 10.19 -26.53
C GLU A 151 30.86 8.79 -26.03
N MET A 152 30.77 8.57 -24.71
CA MET A 152 30.29 7.30 -24.16
C MET A 152 28.81 7.04 -24.49
N GLU A 153 27.96 8.05 -24.39
CA GLU A 153 26.53 7.95 -24.74
C GLU A 153 26.33 7.60 -26.21
N ASN A 154 27.02 8.29 -27.13
CA ASN A 154 26.99 7.98 -28.56
C ASN A 154 27.48 6.55 -28.86
N ARG A 155 28.51 6.05 -28.16
CA ARG A 155 28.97 4.65 -28.28
C ARG A 155 27.91 3.67 -27.79
N LEU A 156 27.22 3.97 -26.68
CA LEU A 156 26.15 3.13 -26.14
C LEU A 156 24.94 3.06 -27.08
N GLN A 157 24.45 4.21 -27.56
CA GLN A 157 23.32 4.27 -28.50
C GLN A 157 23.61 3.51 -29.79
N ASN A 158 24.82 3.63 -30.35
CA ASN A 158 25.23 2.90 -31.55
C ASN A 158 25.37 1.39 -31.31
N ALA A 159 25.87 0.96 -30.14
CA ALA A 159 25.90 -0.46 -29.77
C ALA A 159 24.48 -1.04 -29.62
N THR A 160 23.54 -0.30 -29.02
CA THR A 160 22.13 -0.70 -28.90
C THR A 160 21.44 -0.81 -30.26
N ARG A 161 21.67 0.15 -31.17
CA ARG A 161 21.18 0.08 -32.57
C ARG A 161 21.73 -1.14 -33.31
N ALA A 162 23.03 -1.44 -33.17
CA ALA A 162 23.64 -2.62 -33.77
C ALA A 162 23.03 -3.93 -33.24
N GLN A 163 22.79 -4.03 -31.93
CA GLN A 163 22.12 -5.19 -31.34
C GLN A 163 20.66 -5.34 -31.82
N ARG A 164 19.91 -4.25 -31.92
CA ARG A 164 18.54 -4.26 -32.46
C ARG A 164 18.50 -4.77 -33.90
N LEU A 165 19.39 -4.29 -34.77
CA LEU A 165 19.50 -4.76 -36.17
C LEU A 165 19.87 -6.25 -36.27
N VAL A 166 20.69 -6.78 -35.35
CA VAL A 166 21.01 -8.22 -35.30
C VAL A 166 19.81 -9.06 -34.85
N ILE A 167 18.98 -8.54 -33.95
CA ILE A 167 17.73 -9.20 -33.52
C ILE A 167 16.69 -9.18 -34.66
N GLU A 168 16.52 -8.05 -35.34
CA GLU A 168 15.61 -7.92 -36.48
C GLU A 168 16.05 -8.80 -37.66
N ALA A 169 17.35 -8.84 -37.98
CA ALA A 169 17.90 -9.71 -39.03
C ALA A 169 17.81 -11.22 -38.71
N SER A 170 17.78 -11.61 -37.43
CA SER A 170 17.64 -13.01 -37.03
C SER A 170 16.19 -13.50 -36.93
N HIS A 171 15.20 -12.61 -37.08
CA HIS A 171 13.78 -12.96 -37.07
C HIS A 171 13.20 -13.37 -38.44
N VAL A 172 13.99 -13.29 -39.52
CA VAL A 172 13.52 -13.50 -40.91
C VAL A 172 14.07 -14.80 -41.54
N MET A 173 14.16 -15.89 -40.75
CA MET A 173 14.59 -17.22 -41.23
C MET A 173 13.88 -18.38 -40.48
N SER A 174 12.56 -18.57 -40.69
CA SER A 174 11.86 -19.84 -40.37
C SER A 174 10.45 -19.95 -40.96
N ALA A 175 10.34 -20.13 -42.28
CA ALA A 175 9.07 -20.44 -42.96
C ALA A 175 9.28 -21.26 -44.24
N GLU A 176 9.73 -22.51 -44.11
CA GLU A 176 9.87 -23.39 -45.27
C GLU A 176 8.55 -24.00 -45.75
N LYS A 177 8.46 -24.10 -47.08
CA LYS A 177 7.29 -24.44 -47.90
C LYS A 177 6.62 -25.76 -47.48
N ILE A 178 5.29 -25.74 -47.40
CA ILE A 178 4.45 -26.93 -47.57
C ILE A 178 3.59 -26.72 -48.82
N LYS A 179 3.66 -27.67 -49.76
CA LYS A 179 2.73 -27.77 -50.90
C LYS A 179 1.42 -28.45 -50.48
N PRO A 180 0.33 -28.13 -51.18
CA PRO A 180 -0.58 -29.18 -51.62
C PRO A 180 -0.85 -29.11 -53.13
N GLU A 181 -0.90 -30.27 -53.78
CA GLU A 181 -1.46 -30.47 -55.12
C GLU A 181 -2.77 -31.31 -55.05
N ASP A 182 -3.58 -31.22 -56.10
CA ASP A 182 -4.86 -31.95 -56.34
C ASP A 182 -6.06 -31.80 -55.38
N ARG A 183 -6.95 -30.86 -55.72
CA ARG A 183 -8.41 -31.03 -55.97
C ARG A 183 -9.09 -29.66 -56.15
N ALA A 184 -10.20 -29.43 -56.83
CA ALA A 184 -10.92 -30.07 -57.93
C ALA A 184 -12.24 -29.28 -58.14
N PHE A 185 -12.26 -28.34 -59.09
CA PHE A 185 -13.40 -28.06 -59.98
C PHE A 185 -14.82 -27.67 -59.42
N ARG A 186 -15.05 -26.35 -59.25
CA ARG A 186 -16.31 -25.61 -59.60
C ARG A 186 -17.62 -25.94 -58.82
N PRO A 187 -18.75 -25.18 -59.01
CA PRO A 187 -18.97 -23.99 -59.85
C PRO A 187 -19.39 -22.70 -59.11
N THR A 188 -19.33 -21.57 -59.82
CA THR A 188 -20.06 -20.33 -59.48
C THR A 188 -21.49 -20.35 -60.03
N PRO A 189 -22.37 -19.46 -59.54
CA PRO A 189 -23.13 -18.65 -60.49
C PRO A 189 -23.18 -17.15 -60.13
N SER A 190 -23.10 -16.31 -61.16
CA SER A 190 -23.50 -14.90 -61.14
C SER A 190 -23.94 -14.47 -62.54
N PRO A 191 -24.94 -13.58 -62.69
CA PRO A 191 -24.80 -12.54 -63.73
C PRO A 191 -25.55 -11.20 -63.50
N LYS A 192 -24.87 -10.07 -63.81
CA LYS A 192 -25.39 -8.79 -64.40
C LYS A 192 -26.28 -7.89 -63.50
N VAL A 193 -26.47 -6.56 -63.66
CA VAL A 193 -25.94 -5.36 -64.43
C VAL A 193 -26.55 -4.10 -63.73
N SER A 194 -26.15 -2.81 -63.78
CA SER A 194 -25.25 -1.91 -64.57
C SER A 194 -24.37 -1.03 -63.61
N GLN A 195 -23.60 0.05 -63.87
CA GLN A 195 -23.38 1.13 -64.90
C GLN A 195 -24.33 2.37 -64.84
N HIS A 196 -23.96 3.50 -64.19
CA HIS A 196 -23.15 4.67 -64.67
C HIS A 196 -24.02 5.87 -65.18
N PRO A 197 -23.55 7.16 -65.35
CA PRO A 197 -22.15 7.65 -65.51
C PRO A 197 -21.69 9.03 -64.89
N LYS A 198 -20.35 9.18 -64.76
CA LYS A 198 -19.43 10.34 -65.06
C LYS A 198 -19.60 11.81 -64.56
N ALA A 199 -18.58 12.23 -63.78
CA ALA A 199 -17.54 13.27 -64.07
C ALA A 199 -17.71 14.80 -63.82
N LYS A 200 -16.66 15.40 -63.21
CA LYS A 200 -15.85 16.52 -63.78
C LYS A 200 -14.49 16.69 -63.05
N ILE A 201 -13.57 17.48 -63.64
CA ILE A 201 -12.16 17.70 -63.25
C ILE A 201 -11.83 19.20 -63.31
N ARG A 202 -10.96 19.70 -62.40
CA ARG A 202 -9.93 20.76 -62.57
C ARG A 202 -9.15 20.93 -61.25
N GLU A 203 -7.84 20.72 -61.18
CA GLU A 203 -6.70 21.53 -61.69
C GLU A 203 -6.39 22.78 -60.84
N LYS A 204 -5.33 22.71 -60.03
CA LYS A 204 -4.16 23.59 -60.19
C LYS A 204 -2.92 23.04 -59.47
N GLU A 205 -1.78 23.11 -60.14
CA GLU A 205 -0.44 22.87 -59.61
C GLU A 205 0.26 24.20 -59.32
N GLU A 206 1.28 24.20 -58.45
CA GLU A 206 2.60 24.78 -58.75
C GLU A 206 3.62 24.35 -57.69
N GLU A 207 4.88 24.16 -58.10
CA GLU A 207 5.97 23.67 -57.25
C GLU A 207 6.70 24.83 -56.54
N ARG A 208 7.41 24.54 -55.42
CA ARG A 208 8.83 24.92 -55.37
C ARG A 208 9.71 24.17 -54.37
N SER A 209 10.96 24.05 -54.78
CA SER A 209 12.12 23.48 -54.09
C SER A 209 12.65 24.30 -52.92
N GLY A 210 13.18 23.60 -51.91
CA GLY A 210 14.60 23.68 -51.55
C GLY A 210 15.11 24.84 -50.67
N THR A 211 15.79 24.45 -49.58
CA THR A 211 16.79 25.20 -48.78
C THR A 211 16.40 26.53 -48.14
N PRO A 212 16.64 26.68 -46.83
CA PRO A 212 17.22 27.87 -46.23
C PRO A 212 18.69 27.65 -45.85
N ASP A 213 19.52 28.68 -45.99
CA ASP A 213 20.91 28.72 -45.50
C ASP A 213 20.98 29.45 -44.13
N LEU A 214 22.14 29.40 -43.48
CA LEU A 214 22.42 29.91 -42.14
C LEU A 214 22.57 31.45 -42.11
N ASP A 215 22.08 32.11 -41.05
CA ASP A 215 22.99 32.69 -40.05
C ASP A 215 22.30 33.16 -38.74
N SER A 216 23.10 33.40 -37.70
CA SER A 216 22.80 34.13 -36.44
C SER A 216 21.82 33.51 -35.41
N ALA A 217 22.36 32.66 -34.54
CA ALA A 217 21.87 32.48 -33.16
C ALA A 217 22.77 33.29 -32.18
N PRO A 218 22.40 33.53 -30.89
CA PRO A 218 22.68 32.50 -29.88
C PRO A 218 21.80 32.44 -28.59
N ILE A 219 21.33 31.23 -28.28
CA ILE A 219 21.50 30.51 -26.99
C ILE A 219 20.96 31.13 -25.67
N LYS A 220 20.00 30.45 -25.03
CA LYS A 220 20.19 29.83 -23.68
C LYS A 220 19.09 28.85 -23.23
N GLY A 221 19.51 27.62 -22.91
CA GLY A 221 18.78 26.67 -22.04
C GLY A 221 17.98 25.58 -22.75
N PRO A 222 18.40 24.29 -22.70
CA PRO A 222 17.61 23.18 -23.20
C PRO A 222 16.59 22.71 -22.17
N ALA A 223 15.33 22.60 -22.57
CA ALA A 223 14.28 21.89 -21.85
C ALA A 223 13.32 21.24 -22.85
N GLY A 224 13.06 19.93 -22.68
CA GLY A 224 11.90 19.27 -23.26
C GLY A 224 11.87 19.05 -24.77
N GLU A 225 12.81 18.27 -25.32
CA GLU A 225 12.48 17.39 -26.45
C GLU A 225 12.12 16.01 -25.90
N ALA A 226 10.82 15.74 -25.76
CA ALA A 226 10.33 14.37 -25.65
C ALA A 226 10.34 13.76 -27.06
N ALA A 227 10.77 12.51 -27.20
CA ALA A 227 10.97 11.90 -28.51
C ALA A 227 9.65 11.78 -29.28
N VAL A 228 9.57 12.42 -30.45
CA VAL A 228 8.37 12.39 -31.30
C VAL A 228 8.04 10.96 -31.76
N GLY A 229 9.06 10.11 -31.93
CA GLY A 229 8.89 8.69 -32.27
C GLY A 229 8.29 7.83 -31.15
N ASP A 230 8.61 8.10 -29.88
CA ASP A 230 8.03 7.36 -28.75
C ASP A 230 6.50 7.52 -28.70
N VAL A 231 5.97 8.66 -29.17
CA VAL A 231 4.54 8.99 -29.17
C VAL A 231 3.76 8.26 -30.28
N GLU A 232 4.42 7.74 -31.32
CA GLU A 232 3.79 6.87 -32.31
C GLU A 232 3.95 5.38 -31.95
N ASP A 233 5.13 4.97 -31.47
CA ASP A 233 5.33 3.60 -30.96
C ASP A 233 4.40 3.27 -29.78
N ASP A 234 4.24 4.17 -28.79
CA ASP A 234 3.30 3.93 -27.68
C ASP A 234 1.82 3.92 -28.12
N LYS A 235 1.42 4.70 -29.13
CA LYS A 235 0.05 4.62 -29.69
C LYS A 235 -0.21 3.29 -30.37
N ILE A 236 0.70 2.84 -31.24
CA ILE A 236 0.57 1.55 -31.92
C ILE A 236 0.50 0.41 -30.88
N ARG A 237 1.29 0.51 -29.81
CA ARG A 237 1.25 -0.47 -28.70
C ARG A 237 -0.02 -0.40 -27.86
N GLU A 238 -0.65 0.77 -27.70
CA GLU A 238 -1.95 0.89 -27.05
C GLU A 238 -3.09 0.39 -27.94
N GLU A 239 -3.07 0.65 -29.25
CA GLU A 239 -4.03 0.09 -30.22
C GLU A 239 -3.94 -1.44 -30.29
N GLU A 240 -2.73 -2.00 -30.40
CA GLU A 240 -2.52 -3.46 -30.28
C GLU A 240 -3.00 -4.00 -28.92
N ALA A 241 -2.80 -3.28 -27.82
CA ALA A 241 -3.22 -3.74 -26.49
C ALA A 241 -4.75 -3.70 -26.30
N VAL A 242 -5.44 -2.82 -27.02
CA VAL A 242 -6.91 -2.81 -27.10
C VAL A 242 -7.41 -3.97 -27.96
N GLU A 243 -6.82 -4.23 -29.13
CA GLU A 243 -7.21 -5.38 -29.98
C GLU A 243 -6.96 -6.72 -29.27
N LYS A 244 -5.76 -6.91 -28.69
CA LYS A 244 -5.40 -8.10 -27.90
C LYS A 244 -6.25 -8.23 -26.63
N GLY A 245 -6.73 -7.11 -26.08
CA GLY A 245 -7.70 -7.08 -24.98
C GLY A 245 -9.12 -7.46 -25.40
N ALA A 246 -9.55 -7.10 -26.61
CA ALA A 246 -10.85 -7.45 -27.18
C ALA A 246 -10.92 -8.91 -27.66
N ALA A 247 -9.81 -9.47 -28.16
CA ALA A 247 -9.67 -10.88 -28.51
C ALA A 247 -9.51 -11.83 -27.30
N ARG A 248 -9.51 -11.29 -26.07
CA ARG A 248 -9.23 -12.03 -24.85
C ARG A 248 -10.42 -12.91 -24.44
N ALA A 249 -10.15 -14.14 -24.02
CA ALA A 249 -11.18 -15.03 -23.48
C ALA A 249 -11.84 -14.44 -22.20
N PRO A 250 -13.16 -14.68 -21.99
CA PRO A 250 -13.83 -14.34 -20.74
C PRO A 250 -13.21 -15.05 -19.53
N PRO A 251 -13.14 -14.39 -18.35
CA PRO A 251 -12.56 -15.00 -17.15
C PRO A 251 -13.48 -16.07 -16.55
N VAL A 252 -12.91 -17.20 -16.15
CA VAL A 252 -13.61 -18.32 -15.51
C VAL A 252 -13.61 -18.10 -14.00
N ASN A 253 -14.65 -17.42 -13.53
CA ASN A 253 -14.85 -17.13 -12.12
C ASN A 253 -15.55 -18.28 -11.39
N SER A 254 -15.24 -18.43 -10.10
CA SER A 254 -15.91 -19.39 -9.23
C SER A 254 -17.30 -18.91 -8.83
N GLU A 255 -18.28 -19.82 -8.80
CA GLU A 255 -19.61 -19.55 -8.22
C GLU A 255 -19.61 -19.62 -6.68
N TYR A 256 -18.54 -20.14 -6.07
CA TYR A 256 -18.45 -20.29 -4.62
C TYR A 256 -18.24 -18.94 -3.91
N LEU A 257 -19.24 -18.55 -3.11
CA LEU A 257 -19.16 -17.42 -2.20
C LEU A 257 -18.81 -17.89 -0.78
N PRO A 258 -17.95 -17.16 -0.04
CA PRO A 258 -17.45 -17.55 1.29
C PRO A 258 -18.45 -17.25 2.41
N LEU A 259 -19.66 -17.82 2.32
CA LEU A 259 -20.79 -17.56 3.23
C LEU A 259 -21.21 -18.82 4.00
N PRO A 260 -21.59 -18.72 5.30
CA PRO A 260 -21.61 -17.52 6.13
C PRO A 260 -20.19 -17.03 6.49
N TRP A 261 -19.96 -15.73 6.36
CA TRP A 261 -18.66 -15.12 6.61
C TRP A 261 -18.35 -15.01 8.12
N THR A 262 -17.17 -15.49 8.52
CA THR A 262 -16.65 -15.44 9.90
C THR A 262 -15.28 -14.76 10.01
N GLY A 263 -14.66 -14.43 8.87
CA GLY A 263 -13.37 -13.78 8.77
C GLY A 263 -13.41 -12.27 9.03
N ARG A 264 -12.31 -11.58 8.71
CA ARG A 264 -12.20 -10.12 8.85
C ARG A 264 -12.12 -9.45 7.48
N LEU A 265 -13.04 -8.54 7.18
CA LEU A 265 -12.80 -7.54 6.13
C LEU A 265 -11.97 -6.37 6.69
N GLY A 266 -11.17 -5.76 5.83
CA GLY A 266 -10.35 -4.61 6.14
C GLY A 266 -10.06 -3.71 4.95
N TYR A 267 -9.53 -2.52 5.21
CA TYR A 267 -9.16 -1.53 4.18
C TYR A 267 -7.78 -0.90 4.45
N ALA A 268 -7.25 -0.17 3.47
CA ALA A 268 -5.87 0.32 3.47
C ALA A 268 -5.68 1.83 3.71
N CYS A 269 -4.82 2.13 4.68
CA CYS A 269 -4.13 3.38 5.01
C CYS A 269 -4.99 4.53 5.60
N LEU A 270 -6.15 4.84 5.03
CA LEU A 270 -6.99 5.97 5.47
C LEU A 270 -8.48 5.61 5.48
N ASN A 271 -9.24 6.29 6.33
CA ASN A 271 -10.70 6.23 6.37
C ASN A 271 -11.24 7.54 5.75
N THR A 272 -12.10 7.45 4.74
CA THR A 272 -12.54 8.62 3.97
C THR A 272 -13.49 9.52 4.74
N TYR A 273 -14.41 8.95 5.53
CA TYR A 273 -15.31 9.71 6.41
C TYR A 273 -14.55 10.53 7.47
N LEU A 274 -13.58 9.92 8.14
CA LEU A 274 -12.73 10.55 9.15
C LEU A 274 -11.76 11.59 8.56
N ARG A 275 -11.24 11.34 7.35
CA ARG A 275 -10.40 12.31 6.61
C ARG A 275 -11.19 13.57 6.20
N ALA A 276 -12.49 13.44 5.98
CA ALA A 276 -13.37 14.56 5.62
C ALA A 276 -13.88 15.37 6.82
N ALA A 277 -13.62 14.95 8.06
CA ALA A 277 -14.01 15.66 9.27
C ALA A 277 -13.14 16.91 9.55
N ASN A 278 -13.61 17.80 10.42
CA ASN A 278 -12.90 19.00 10.88
C ASN A 278 -12.80 19.09 12.43
N PRO A 279 -11.67 18.69 13.06
CA PRO A 279 -10.38 18.37 12.46
C PRO A 279 -10.34 17.03 11.72
N PRO A 280 -9.52 16.89 10.66
CA PRO A 280 -9.40 15.65 9.88
C PRO A 280 -8.50 14.63 10.59
N VAL A 281 -8.98 13.39 10.64
CA VAL A 281 -8.30 12.25 11.25
C VAL A 281 -7.78 11.33 10.15
N PHE A 282 -6.45 11.22 10.00
CA PHE A 282 -5.79 10.38 9.00
C PHE A 282 -4.31 10.16 9.37
N SER A 283 -3.79 8.96 9.13
CA SER A 283 -2.45 8.57 9.59
C SER A 283 -1.39 8.58 8.46
N SER A 284 -1.33 9.69 7.70
CA SER A 284 -0.40 9.87 6.56
C SER A 284 -0.03 11.34 6.29
N ARG A 285 0.20 12.12 7.35
CA ARG A 285 0.77 13.47 7.24
C ARG A 285 2.25 13.36 6.84
N THR A 286 2.61 14.03 5.76
CA THR A 286 3.98 14.12 5.23
C THR A 286 4.25 15.54 4.73
N CYS A 287 5.52 15.88 4.49
CA CYS A 287 5.96 17.22 4.08
C CYS A 287 6.97 17.14 2.92
N ARG A 288 7.47 18.28 2.46
CA ARG A 288 8.61 18.35 1.53
C ARG A 288 9.91 18.54 2.32
N ILE A 289 11.06 18.14 1.76
CA ILE A 289 12.38 18.45 2.36
C ILE A 289 12.55 19.97 2.55
N ALA A 290 12.07 20.79 1.60
CA ALA A 290 12.03 22.24 1.74
C ALA A 290 11.25 22.72 2.99
N SER A 291 10.20 22.01 3.41
CA SER A 291 9.48 22.29 4.65
C SER A 291 10.35 21.97 5.86
N ILE A 292 11.10 20.86 5.86
CA ILE A 292 12.05 20.51 6.92
C ILE A 292 13.13 21.59 7.06
N LEU A 293 13.69 22.04 5.93
CA LEU A 293 14.70 23.10 5.90
C LEU A 293 14.14 24.44 6.44
N GLN A 294 12.95 24.84 6.03
CA GLN A 294 12.28 26.04 6.56
C GLN A 294 12.03 25.92 8.09
N HIS A 295 11.63 24.73 8.58
CA HIS A 295 11.44 24.48 10.01
C HIS A 295 12.73 24.25 10.80
N ARG A 296 13.92 24.36 10.17
CA ARG A 296 15.17 24.56 10.93
C ARG A 296 15.24 25.95 11.56
N HIS A 297 14.42 26.91 11.13
CA HIS A 297 14.37 28.25 11.72
C HIS A 297 13.24 28.34 12.77
N PRO A 298 13.43 29.09 13.87
CA PRO A 298 12.38 29.34 14.85
C PRO A 298 11.24 30.20 14.26
N LEU A 299 10.05 30.12 14.87
CA LEU A 299 8.89 30.94 14.50
C LEU A 299 9.16 32.43 14.74
N ALA A 300 8.61 33.28 13.88
CA ALA A 300 8.74 34.74 13.96
C ALA A 300 8.18 35.34 15.27
N ASP A 301 7.14 34.73 15.85
CA ASP A 301 6.77 34.88 17.25
C ASP A 301 6.70 33.49 17.94
N PRO A 302 7.69 33.12 18.76
CA PRO A 302 7.70 31.85 19.49
C PRO A 302 6.56 31.67 20.51
N ASN A 303 5.84 32.75 20.86
CA ASN A 303 4.73 32.70 21.83
C ASN A 303 3.37 32.39 21.17
N GLN A 304 3.30 32.44 19.83
CA GLN A 304 2.11 32.11 19.06
C GLN A 304 2.26 30.72 18.41
N PRO A 305 1.16 29.98 18.18
CA PRO A 305 1.21 28.76 17.37
C PRO A 305 1.65 29.08 15.93
N GLU A 306 2.18 28.07 15.22
CA GLU A 306 2.44 28.20 13.80
C GLU A 306 1.14 28.52 13.04
N HIS A 307 1.22 29.44 12.09
CA HIS A 307 0.12 29.78 11.19
C HIS A 307 0.71 30.14 9.83
N ALA A 308 0.26 29.43 8.79
CA ALA A 308 0.74 29.50 7.39
C ALA A 308 0.73 30.89 6.69
N THR A 309 0.42 31.98 7.39
CA THR A 309 0.54 33.38 6.94
C THR A 309 0.91 34.35 8.07
N LYS A 310 0.45 34.12 9.31
CA LYS A 310 0.64 35.07 10.44
C LYS A 310 1.89 34.80 11.28
N ASN A 311 2.30 33.54 11.39
CA ASN A 311 3.45 33.14 12.20
C ASN A 311 4.13 31.94 11.54
N ARG A 312 5.18 32.20 10.77
CA ARG A 312 5.99 31.20 10.06
C ARG A 312 7.40 31.16 10.67
N PRO A 313 8.20 30.13 10.38
CA PRO A 313 9.66 30.18 10.59
C PRO A 313 10.29 31.44 9.98
N ASP A 314 11.14 32.14 10.73
CA ASP A 314 11.88 33.32 10.25
C ASP A 314 13.25 32.89 9.71
N GLU A 315 13.33 32.75 8.38
CA GLU A 315 14.53 32.32 7.64
C GLU A 315 15.76 33.25 7.83
N LYS A 316 15.61 34.40 8.50
CA LYS A 316 16.71 35.29 8.90
C LYS A 316 17.40 34.86 10.19
N GLN A 317 16.75 34.07 11.03
CA GLN A 317 17.33 33.51 12.25
C GLN A 317 18.29 32.35 11.93
N PRO A 318 19.25 32.01 12.80
CA PRO A 318 20.11 30.84 12.59
C PRO A 318 19.28 29.55 12.48
N ALA A 319 19.69 28.68 11.57
CA ALA A 319 19.06 27.38 11.35
C ALA A 319 19.61 26.31 12.31
N ASP A 320 18.73 25.60 13.00
CA ASP A 320 19.01 24.43 13.83
C ASP A 320 18.38 23.16 13.21
N ILE A 321 19.21 22.13 13.03
CA ILE A 321 18.78 20.84 12.49
C ILE A 321 17.74 20.18 13.41
N ALA A 322 17.84 20.36 14.73
CA ALA A 322 16.93 19.74 15.70
C ALA A 322 15.49 20.28 15.59
N LEU A 323 15.30 21.55 15.23
CA LEU A 323 13.96 22.12 14.97
C LEU A 323 13.31 21.47 13.74
N GLY A 324 14.08 21.29 12.67
CA GLY A 324 13.60 20.62 11.45
C GLY A 324 13.29 19.14 11.68
N GLN A 325 14.09 18.44 12.49
CA GLN A 325 13.80 17.06 12.90
C GLN A 325 12.53 16.99 13.77
N LYS A 326 12.42 17.83 14.80
CA LYS A 326 11.24 17.89 15.67
C LYS A 326 9.95 18.10 14.89
N TYR A 327 9.97 18.94 13.84
CA TYR A 327 8.82 19.15 12.96
C TYR A 327 8.33 17.87 12.27
N VAL A 328 9.22 17.02 11.74
CA VAL A 328 8.82 15.74 11.12
C VAL A 328 8.41 14.69 12.15
N GLU A 329 9.04 14.69 13.33
CA GLU A 329 8.64 13.84 14.47
C GLU A 329 7.22 14.19 14.95
N GLU A 330 6.87 15.48 15.03
CA GLU A 330 5.52 15.94 15.42
C GLU A 330 4.43 15.53 14.41
N LEU A 331 4.74 15.52 13.10
CA LEU A 331 3.85 14.94 12.08
C LEU A 331 3.63 13.44 12.29
N GLY A 332 4.71 12.70 12.59
CA GLY A 332 4.64 11.27 12.91
C GLY A 332 3.84 10.98 14.19
N LEU A 333 4.02 11.77 15.24
CA LEU A 333 3.23 11.70 16.47
C LEU A 333 1.74 12.00 16.21
N ALA A 334 1.41 12.97 15.36
CA ALA A 334 0.03 13.23 14.97
C ALA A 334 -0.60 12.04 14.23
N ASN A 335 0.12 11.41 13.30
CA ASN A 335 -0.33 10.21 12.61
C ASN A 335 -0.54 9.04 13.58
N ALA A 336 0.37 8.83 14.55
CA ALA A 336 0.28 7.76 15.54
C ALA A 336 -0.90 7.94 16.50
N ARG A 337 -1.21 9.18 16.93
CA ARG A 337 -2.40 9.50 17.75
C ARG A 337 -3.70 9.18 17.02
N ASP A 338 -3.78 9.51 15.72
CA ASP A 338 -4.99 9.28 14.91
C ASP A 338 -5.37 7.81 14.76
N ILE A 339 -4.40 6.87 14.81
CA ILE A 339 -4.68 5.43 14.77
C ILE A 339 -5.72 5.06 15.84
N VAL A 340 -5.59 5.55 17.08
CA VAL A 340 -6.53 5.21 18.18
C VAL A 340 -7.98 5.57 17.81
N LYS A 341 -8.21 6.68 17.13
CA LYS A 341 -9.55 7.11 16.69
C LYS A 341 -10.04 6.27 15.51
N MET A 342 -9.16 5.94 14.56
CA MET A 342 -9.49 5.05 13.44
C MET A 342 -9.87 3.63 13.92
N LEU A 343 -9.17 3.06 14.89
CA LEU A 343 -9.48 1.74 15.45
C LEU A 343 -10.82 1.72 16.20
N ARG A 344 -11.12 2.78 16.97
CA ARG A 344 -12.42 2.92 17.67
C ARG A 344 -13.58 3.15 16.70
N TRP A 345 -13.34 3.82 15.58
CA TRP A 345 -14.32 3.97 14.51
C TRP A 345 -14.58 2.63 13.83
N ASN A 346 -13.52 1.91 13.45
CA ASN A 346 -13.62 0.59 12.83
C ASN A 346 -14.37 -0.41 13.73
N ASP A 347 -14.06 -0.41 15.03
CA ASP A 347 -14.76 -1.19 16.04
C ASP A 347 -16.27 -0.91 16.08
N LYS A 348 -16.68 0.36 16.16
CA LYS A 348 -18.09 0.80 16.11
C LYS A 348 -18.83 0.30 14.86
N TYR A 349 -18.11 0.09 13.76
CA TYR A 349 -18.65 -0.32 12.47
C TYR A 349 -18.29 -1.75 12.04
N GLY A 350 -17.82 -2.60 12.97
CA GLY A 350 -17.59 -4.03 12.72
C GLY A 350 -16.33 -4.37 11.92
N ILE A 351 -15.51 -3.38 11.53
CA ILE A 351 -14.25 -3.58 10.82
C ILE A 351 -13.16 -3.96 11.83
N LYS A 352 -12.38 -5.01 11.54
CA LYS A 352 -11.37 -5.58 12.47
C LYS A 352 -9.99 -5.79 11.83
N PHE A 353 -9.78 -5.32 10.60
CA PHE A 353 -8.52 -5.44 9.88
C PHE A 353 -8.19 -4.11 9.20
N MET A 354 -6.97 -3.62 9.35
CA MET A 354 -6.52 -2.37 8.74
C MET A 354 -5.06 -2.51 8.28
N ARG A 355 -4.74 -2.04 7.07
CA ARG A 355 -3.35 -1.73 6.72
C ARG A 355 -3.03 -0.31 7.20
N LEU A 356 -2.03 -0.18 8.06
CA LEU A 356 -1.46 1.12 8.44
C LEU A 356 -0.77 1.74 7.22
N SER A 357 -0.67 3.07 7.18
CA SER A 357 0.12 3.74 6.14
C SER A 357 1.60 3.38 6.26
N SER A 358 2.33 3.43 5.15
CA SER A 358 3.80 3.43 5.17
C SER A 358 4.35 4.85 5.37
N GLU A 359 3.55 5.89 5.08
CA GLU A 359 3.83 7.31 5.38
C GLU A 359 3.47 7.70 6.83
N MET A 360 3.51 6.74 7.77
CA MET A 360 3.21 6.97 9.19
C MET A 360 4.18 7.97 9.83
N PHE A 361 5.47 7.85 9.54
CA PHE A 361 6.52 8.74 10.02
C PHE A 361 7.31 9.28 8.81
N PRO A 362 7.10 10.55 8.40
CA PRO A 362 7.65 11.06 7.16
C PRO A 362 9.18 11.15 7.22
N PHE A 363 9.85 10.61 6.21
CA PHE A 363 11.32 10.53 6.08
C PHE A 363 12.06 9.62 7.07
N ALA A 364 11.39 8.84 7.94
CA ALA A 364 12.05 7.95 8.91
C ALA A 364 13.10 7.00 8.28
N SER A 365 12.80 6.45 7.09
CA SER A 365 13.71 5.59 6.29
C SER A 365 14.59 6.33 5.25
N HIS A 366 14.68 7.66 5.33
CA HIS A 366 15.59 8.47 4.50
C HIS A 366 17.05 8.33 4.98
N GLU A 367 18.02 8.71 4.13
CA GLU A 367 19.44 8.67 4.47
C GLU A 367 19.88 9.89 5.30
N GLU A 368 19.69 11.11 4.77
CA GLU A 368 20.00 12.36 5.48
C GLU A 368 18.97 12.73 6.57
N TYR A 369 17.67 12.59 6.29
CA TYR A 369 16.56 13.01 7.16
C TYR A 369 15.93 11.85 7.97
N GLY A 370 16.63 10.70 8.06
CA GLY A 370 16.15 9.51 8.76
C GLY A 370 16.30 9.59 10.28
N TYR A 371 15.41 8.89 11.01
CA TYR A 371 15.38 8.89 12.47
C TYR A 371 14.74 7.59 13.02
N PRO A 372 15.20 7.06 14.16
CA PRO A 372 14.55 5.96 14.85
C PRO A 372 13.28 6.44 15.56
N LEU A 373 12.26 5.57 15.66
CA LEU A 373 10.97 5.91 16.26
C LEU A 373 10.97 5.82 17.79
N ALA A 374 11.74 4.89 18.37
CA ALA A 374 11.71 4.58 19.79
C ALA A 374 11.93 5.77 20.75
N PRO A 375 12.81 6.76 20.49
CA PRO A 375 13.08 7.85 21.42
C PRO A 375 11.88 8.77 21.72
N PHE A 376 10.90 8.87 20.81
CA PHE A 376 9.79 9.82 20.93
C PHE A 376 8.40 9.20 20.67
N ALA A 377 8.30 8.17 19.82
CA ALA A 377 7.03 7.59 19.40
C ALA A 377 6.63 6.31 20.16
N ALA A 378 7.51 5.75 20.99
CA ALA A 378 7.29 4.43 21.61
C ALA A 378 5.99 4.33 22.42
N ASP A 379 5.63 5.35 23.21
CA ASP A 379 4.46 5.28 24.08
C ASP A 379 3.14 5.55 23.35
N VAL A 380 3.13 6.41 22.33
CA VAL A 380 1.93 6.60 21.48
C VAL A 380 1.67 5.39 20.59
N LEU A 381 2.71 4.73 20.09
CA LEU A 381 2.57 3.47 19.35
C LEU A 381 2.10 2.34 20.28
N ALA A 382 2.65 2.25 21.49
CA ALA A 382 2.16 1.30 22.49
C ALA A 382 0.71 1.56 22.90
N GLN A 383 0.27 2.83 22.96
CA GLN A 383 -1.14 3.18 23.18
C GLN A 383 -2.03 2.74 22.01
N ALA A 384 -1.60 2.96 20.76
CA ALA A 384 -2.32 2.52 19.57
C ALA A 384 -2.43 1.00 19.48
N GLY A 385 -1.33 0.27 19.74
CA GLY A 385 -1.31 -1.18 19.74
C GLY A 385 -2.01 -1.82 20.95
N LYS A 386 -2.05 -1.16 22.12
CA LYS A 386 -2.93 -1.55 23.22
C LYS A 386 -4.39 -1.53 22.78
N VAL A 387 -4.85 -0.45 22.15
CA VAL A 387 -6.23 -0.33 21.65
C VAL A 387 -6.52 -1.34 20.53
N ALA A 388 -5.55 -1.62 19.65
CA ALA A 388 -5.68 -2.70 18.67
C ALA A 388 -5.84 -4.08 19.34
N GLY A 389 -5.04 -4.33 20.39
CA GLY A 389 -5.10 -5.50 21.26
C GLY A 389 -6.48 -5.70 21.87
N GLU A 390 -6.94 -4.70 22.63
CA GLU A 390 -8.24 -4.68 23.33
C GLU A 390 -9.43 -4.87 22.37
N LEU A 391 -9.38 -4.26 21.18
CA LEU A 391 -10.46 -4.32 20.18
C LEU A 391 -10.31 -5.49 19.18
N GLY A 392 -9.33 -6.38 19.36
CA GLY A 392 -9.13 -7.58 18.54
C GLY A 392 -8.73 -7.32 17.07
N HIS A 393 -8.14 -6.15 16.80
CA HIS A 393 -7.76 -5.73 15.46
C HIS A 393 -6.51 -6.44 14.93
N ARG A 394 -6.50 -6.75 13.62
CA ARG A 394 -5.27 -7.06 12.89
C ARG A 394 -4.74 -5.79 12.20
N LEU A 395 -3.45 -5.55 12.33
CA LEU A 395 -2.72 -4.46 11.68
C LEU A 395 -1.65 -5.04 10.75
N THR A 396 -1.40 -4.41 9.60
CA THR A 396 -0.28 -4.76 8.68
C THR A 396 0.27 -3.51 8.01
N THR A 397 1.45 -3.58 7.40
CA THR A 397 2.04 -2.50 6.56
C THR A 397 2.38 -3.03 5.17
N HIS A 398 2.46 -2.15 4.17
CA HIS A 398 2.97 -2.51 2.84
C HIS A 398 4.00 -1.45 2.43
N PRO A 399 5.30 -1.66 2.73
CA PRO A 399 6.40 -0.87 2.19
C PRO A 399 6.22 -0.51 0.70
N GLY A 400 6.64 0.70 0.34
CA GLY A 400 6.35 1.27 -0.99
C GLY A 400 7.11 0.58 -2.13
N GLN A 401 6.69 0.88 -3.37
CA GLN A 401 7.28 0.34 -4.61
C GLN A 401 8.80 0.52 -4.77
N PHE A 402 9.43 1.37 -3.95
CA PHE A 402 10.88 1.65 -3.95
C PHE A 402 11.70 0.64 -3.12
N THR A 403 11.05 -0.15 -2.26
CA THR A 403 11.68 -1.10 -1.32
C THR A 403 12.03 -2.41 -2.04
N GLN A 404 12.96 -2.34 -3.00
CA GLN A 404 13.21 -3.39 -4.00
C GLN A 404 14.43 -4.28 -3.70
N LEU A 405 14.22 -5.36 -2.94
CA LEU A 405 15.28 -6.32 -2.59
C LEU A 405 15.88 -7.10 -3.79
N GLY A 406 15.19 -7.17 -4.93
CA GLY A 406 15.71 -7.75 -6.17
C GLY A 406 16.67 -6.85 -6.96
N SER A 407 16.90 -5.60 -6.54
CA SER A 407 17.66 -4.61 -7.30
C SER A 407 19.13 -5.00 -7.55
N PRO A 408 19.69 -4.75 -8.76
CA PRO A 408 21.14 -4.83 -9.01
C PRO A 408 21.90 -3.63 -8.43
N ARG A 409 21.20 -2.54 -8.06
CA ARG A 409 21.78 -1.29 -7.54
C ARG A 409 21.90 -1.34 -6.02
N LYS A 410 23.12 -1.26 -5.49
CA LYS A 410 23.42 -1.43 -4.06
C LYS A 410 22.77 -0.37 -3.17
N GLU A 411 22.71 0.87 -3.64
CA GLU A 411 22.07 2.00 -2.96
C GLU A 411 20.56 1.77 -2.75
N VAL A 412 19.90 1.08 -3.70
CA VAL A 412 18.49 0.68 -3.56
C VAL A 412 18.35 -0.44 -2.53
N ILE A 413 19.29 -1.39 -2.46
CA ILE A 413 19.27 -2.44 -1.42
C ILE A 413 19.46 -1.83 -0.03
N THR A 414 20.41 -0.92 0.15
CA THR A 414 20.62 -0.20 1.43
C THR A 414 19.37 0.58 1.84
N ALA A 415 18.73 1.31 0.91
CA ALA A 415 17.50 2.03 1.18
C ALA A 415 16.33 1.08 1.53
N ALA A 416 16.19 -0.04 0.81
CA ALA A 416 15.14 -1.04 1.05
C ALA A 416 15.29 -1.74 2.41
N ILE A 417 16.53 -2.04 2.83
CA ILE A 417 16.80 -2.61 4.17
C ILE A 417 16.39 -1.60 5.25
N ARG A 418 16.82 -0.33 5.13
CA ARG A 418 16.49 0.74 6.09
C ARG A 418 14.98 1.03 6.16
N ASP A 419 14.26 0.87 5.06
CA ASP A 419 12.79 0.96 5.03
C ASP A 419 12.10 -0.23 5.72
N LEU A 420 12.62 -1.46 5.56
CA LEU A 420 12.12 -2.63 6.29
C LEU A 420 12.46 -2.58 7.79
N GLU A 421 13.59 -1.98 8.17
CA GLU A 421 13.96 -1.71 9.57
C GLU A 421 13.00 -0.71 10.22
N TYR A 422 12.67 0.40 9.55
CA TYR A 422 11.63 1.35 9.98
C TYR A 422 10.26 0.67 10.18
N HIS A 423 9.81 -0.15 9.23
CA HIS A 423 8.51 -0.82 9.34
C HIS A 423 8.49 -1.92 10.43
N ASP A 424 9.61 -2.60 10.69
CA ASP A 424 9.72 -3.57 11.79
C ASP A 424 9.81 -2.87 13.17
N GLU A 425 10.48 -1.73 13.27
CA GLU A 425 10.45 -0.88 14.47
C GLU A 425 9.02 -0.40 14.75
N LEU A 426 8.34 0.17 13.73
CA LEU A 426 6.94 0.62 13.82
C LEU A 426 6.02 -0.47 14.35
N LEU A 427 6.04 -1.67 13.76
CA LEU A 427 5.19 -2.78 14.17
C LEU A 427 5.58 -3.37 15.53
N THR A 428 6.85 -3.25 15.94
CA THR A 428 7.34 -3.72 17.25
C THR A 428 6.97 -2.75 18.37
N LEU A 429 7.03 -1.43 18.13
CA LEU A 429 6.65 -0.40 19.10
C LEU A 429 5.14 -0.34 19.38
N LEU A 430 4.30 -0.96 18.53
CA LEU A 430 2.90 -1.21 18.86
C LEU A 430 2.73 -2.12 20.10
N ARG A 431 3.72 -2.96 20.44
CA ARG A 431 3.68 -3.91 21.57
C ARG A 431 2.41 -4.79 21.58
N LEU A 432 1.97 -5.23 20.40
CA LEU A 432 0.77 -6.05 20.20
C LEU A 432 0.82 -7.38 20.98
N PRO A 433 -0.34 -7.95 21.40
CA PRO A 433 -0.42 -9.32 21.95
C PRO A 433 0.23 -10.35 21.01
N GLU A 434 0.84 -11.39 21.57
CA GLU A 434 1.81 -12.25 20.84
C GLU A 434 1.32 -12.73 19.46
N GLN A 435 0.09 -13.25 19.35
CA GLN A 435 -0.44 -13.70 18.06
C GLN A 435 -0.77 -12.54 17.11
N GLN A 436 -1.31 -11.42 17.62
CA GLN A 436 -1.52 -10.22 16.79
C GLN A 436 -0.19 -9.65 16.29
N ASN A 437 0.89 -9.76 17.07
CA ASN A 437 2.23 -9.36 16.66
C ASN A 437 2.83 -10.29 15.57
N LYS A 438 2.48 -11.58 15.55
CA LYS A 438 2.82 -12.50 14.44
C LYS A 438 1.98 -12.21 13.19
N ASP A 439 0.68 -11.94 13.38
CA ASP A 439 -0.26 -11.60 12.33
C ASP A 439 0.04 -10.22 11.70
N ALA A 440 0.82 -9.37 12.39
CA ALA A 440 1.34 -8.09 11.95
C ALA A 440 2.55 -8.23 11.02
N VAL A 441 2.22 -8.46 9.75
CA VAL A 441 3.15 -8.68 8.64
C VAL A 441 3.43 -7.40 7.82
N MET A 442 4.58 -7.42 7.14
CA MET A 442 5.04 -6.42 6.17
C MET A 442 4.93 -7.04 4.77
N ILE A 443 4.08 -6.49 3.91
CA ILE A 443 3.81 -7.04 2.57
C ILE A 443 4.72 -6.37 1.53
N LEU A 444 5.32 -7.16 0.64
CA LEU A 444 6.24 -6.68 -0.38
C LEU A 444 6.00 -7.37 -1.74
N HIS A 445 6.01 -6.62 -2.85
CA HIS A 445 6.17 -7.21 -4.18
C HIS A 445 7.64 -7.55 -4.45
N MET A 446 7.90 -8.44 -5.41
CA MET A 446 9.28 -8.78 -5.81
C MET A 446 10.01 -7.58 -6.48
N GLY A 447 9.24 -6.65 -7.08
CA GLY A 447 9.75 -5.41 -7.68
C GLY A 447 10.08 -5.56 -9.16
N GLY A 448 11.05 -4.78 -9.66
CA GLY A 448 11.45 -4.88 -11.07
C GLY A 448 12.01 -6.25 -11.44
N THR A 449 11.89 -6.65 -12.71
CA THR A 449 12.57 -7.85 -13.25
C THR A 449 14.00 -7.54 -13.71
N TYR A 450 14.35 -6.27 -13.91
CA TYR A 450 15.67 -5.80 -14.37
C TYR A 450 16.22 -6.56 -15.60
N GLY A 451 15.33 -7.01 -16.48
CA GLY A 451 15.65 -7.80 -17.68
C GLY A 451 15.69 -9.32 -17.49
N ASP A 452 15.81 -9.83 -16.26
CA ASP A 452 15.91 -11.26 -15.96
C ASP A 452 15.25 -11.61 -14.62
N LYS A 453 14.17 -12.40 -14.67
CA LYS A 453 13.49 -12.94 -13.48
C LYS A 453 14.40 -13.84 -12.64
N ALA A 454 15.14 -14.77 -13.25
CA ALA A 454 15.94 -15.74 -12.53
C ALA A 454 17.07 -15.05 -11.74
N ALA A 455 17.88 -14.22 -12.41
CA ALA A 455 18.91 -13.43 -11.74
C ALA A 455 18.32 -12.45 -10.69
N THR A 456 17.08 -12.01 -10.83
CA THR A 456 16.39 -11.18 -9.82
C THR A 456 16.00 -11.99 -8.59
N LEU A 457 15.47 -13.20 -8.76
CA LEU A 457 15.21 -14.12 -7.65
C LEU A 457 16.50 -14.46 -6.90
N ASP A 458 17.63 -14.64 -7.60
CA ASP A 458 18.92 -14.91 -6.95
C ASP A 458 19.48 -13.72 -6.17
N ARG A 459 19.32 -12.49 -6.69
CA ARG A 459 19.63 -11.27 -5.91
C ARG A 459 18.69 -11.14 -4.70
N PHE A 460 17.41 -11.46 -4.85
CA PHE A 460 16.47 -11.49 -3.73
C PHE A 460 16.88 -12.52 -2.67
N ARG A 461 17.25 -13.75 -3.05
CA ARG A 461 17.79 -14.79 -2.13
C ARG A 461 18.96 -14.25 -1.31
N ALA A 462 19.96 -13.67 -1.99
CA ALA A 462 21.16 -13.14 -1.35
C ALA A 462 20.84 -11.98 -0.38
N ASN A 463 20.01 -11.01 -0.80
CA ASN A 463 19.66 -9.86 0.02
C ASN A 463 18.70 -10.24 1.17
N TYR A 464 17.73 -11.13 0.95
CA TYR A 464 16.88 -11.70 1.99
C TYR A 464 17.70 -12.45 3.05
N ALA A 465 18.73 -13.20 2.65
CA ALA A 465 19.64 -13.86 3.59
C ALA A 465 20.32 -12.89 4.56
N MET A 466 20.55 -11.63 4.17
CA MET A 466 21.14 -10.58 5.03
C MET A 466 20.15 -9.94 6.02
N LEU A 467 18.83 -10.03 5.80
CA LEU A 467 17.83 -9.33 6.63
C LEU A 467 17.82 -9.81 8.09
N SER A 468 17.41 -8.93 9.01
CA SER A 468 17.30 -9.27 10.43
C SER A 468 16.30 -10.43 10.67
N PRO A 469 16.49 -11.24 11.72
CA PRO A 469 15.52 -12.28 12.09
C PRO A 469 14.13 -11.74 12.40
N SER A 470 13.99 -10.44 12.71
CA SER A 470 12.71 -9.82 13.01
C SER A 470 11.96 -9.43 11.74
N ILE A 471 12.63 -8.77 10.79
CA ILE A 471 12.13 -8.54 9.43
C ILE A 471 11.72 -9.88 8.79
N LYS A 472 12.55 -10.92 8.88
CA LYS A 472 12.24 -12.27 8.34
C LYS A 472 11.02 -12.95 8.96
N ARG A 473 10.62 -12.61 10.19
CA ARG A 473 9.36 -13.11 10.80
C ARG A 473 8.15 -12.44 10.17
N ARG A 474 8.20 -11.13 9.93
CA ARG A 474 7.08 -10.32 9.43
C ARG A 474 6.95 -10.26 7.91
N LEU A 475 8.04 -10.43 7.17
CA LEU A 475 8.02 -10.27 5.70
C LEU A 475 7.17 -11.36 5.04
N VAL A 476 6.28 -10.92 4.16
CA VAL A 476 5.46 -11.74 3.26
C VAL A 476 5.56 -11.16 1.84
N LEU A 477 5.51 -12.02 0.82
CA LEU A 477 5.54 -11.60 -0.58
C LEU A 477 4.12 -11.53 -1.16
N GLU A 478 3.93 -10.77 -2.24
CA GLU A 478 2.65 -10.62 -2.94
C GLU A 478 2.86 -10.62 -4.47
N ASN A 479 2.01 -11.34 -5.20
CA ASN A 479 1.97 -11.30 -6.67
C ASN A 479 1.49 -9.94 -7.19
N ASP A 480 1.97 -9.49 -8.35
CA ASP A 480 1.68 -8.16 -8.91
C ASP A 480 1.10 -8.20 -10.34
N ASP A 481 0.60 -7.06 -10.81
CA ASP A 481 -0.06 -6.91 -12.11
C ASP A 481 0.88 -6.50 -13.27
N VAL A 482 2.21 -6.55 -13.05
CA VAL A 482 3.22 -6.11 -14.03
C VAL A 482 4.14 -7.24 -14.48
N SER A 483 4.52 -8.15 -13.59
CA SER A 483 5.64 -9.04 -13.84
C SER A 483 5.61 -10.36 -13.05
N TRP A 484 5.13 -10.38 -11.81
CA TRP A 484 5.34 -11.52 -10.92
C TRP A 484 4.04 -12.23 -10.56
N SER A 485 3.79 -13.34 -11.25
CA SER A 485 2.64 -14.21 -11.00
C SER A 485 2.79 -15.03 -9.72
N VAL A 486 1.69 -15.66 -9.30
CA VAL A 486 1.68 -16.66 -8.23
C VAL A 486 2.67 -17.81 -8.51
N HIS A 487 2.83 -18.24 -9.77
CA HIS A 487 3.77 -19.32 -10.12
C HIS A 487 5.24 -18.90 -10.07
N ASP A 488 5.55 -17.63 -10.34
CA ASP A 488 6.91 -17.11 -10.18
C ASP A 488 7.32 -17.05 -8.70
N LEU A 489 6.39 -16.63 -7.83
CA LEU A 489 6.69 -16.32 -6.42
C LEU A 489 6.48 -17.48 -5.45
N LEU A 490 5.51 -18.37 -5.69
CA LEU A 490 5.22 -19.48 -4.76
C LEU A 490 6.42 -20.41 -4.51
N PRO A 491 7.26 -20.79 -5.51
CA PRO A 491 8.44 -21.62 -5.27
C PRO A 491 9.46 -20.96 -4.34
N ILE A 492 9.78 -19.67 -4.52
CA ILE A 492 10.71 -18.95 -3.64
C ILE A 492 10.10 -18.67 -2.25
N CYS A 493 8.77 -18.54 -2.16
CA CYS A 493 8.04 -18.47 -0.89
C CYS A 493 8.08 -19.80 -0.10
N GLU A 494 8.00 -20.92 -0.81
CA GLU A 494 8.20 -22.26 -0.23
C GLU A 494 9.65 -22.46 0.23
N GLU A 495 10.63 -22.12 -0.62
CA GLU A 495 12.08 -22.21 -0.36
C GLU A 495 12.54 -21.37 0.85
N LEU A 496 12.27 -20.05 0.84
CA LEU A 496 12.78 -19.10 1.84
C LEU A 496 11.89 -19.00 3.09
N ASN A 497 10.87 -19.85 3.18
CA ASN A 497 9.80 -19.84 4.18
C ASN A 497 9.14 -18.45 4.34
N ILE A 498 8.78 -17.83 3.21
CA ILE A 498 8.07 -16.55 3.15
C ILE A 498 6.60 -16.85 2.85
N PRO A 499 5.62 -16.30 3.61
CA PRO A 499 4.21 -16.43 3.26
C PRO A 499 3.89 -15.67 1.98
N LEU A 500 3.08 -16.27 1.10
CA LEU A 500 2.57 -15.60 -0.11
C LEU A 500 1.17 -15.04 0.16
N VAL A 501 1.03 -13.71 0.10
CA VAL A 501 -0.27 -13.05 -0.05
C VAL A 501 -0.73 -13.30 -1.49
N LEU A 502 -1.90 -13.92 -1.62
CA LEU A 502 -2.60 -13.94 -2.90
C LEU A 502 -3.38 -12.63 -3.04
N ASP A 503 -3.07 -11.86 -4.08
CA ASP A 503 -3.97 -10.84 -4.62
C ASP A 503 -4.67 -11.39 -5.87
N PHE A 504 -6.01 -11.44 -5.83
CA PHE A 504 -6.83 -11.95 -6.92
C PHE A 504 -6.91 -11.00 -8.14
N HIS A 505 -6.80 -9.70 -7.92
CA HIS A 505 -6.86 -8.68 -8.97
C HIS A 505 -5.58 -8.71 -9.82
N HIS A 506 -4.42 -8.67 -9.15
CA HIS A 506 -3.12 -8.89 -9.75
C HIS A 506 -3.05 -10.24 -10.46
N HIS A 507 -3.56 -11.32 -9.84
CA HIS A 507 -3.57 -12.64 -10.46
C HIS A 507 -4.40 -12.68 -11.76
N ASN A 508 -5.57 -12.02 -11.80
CA ASN A 508 -6.37 -11.92 -13.01
C ASN A 508 -5.70 -11.10 -14.12
N ILE A 509 -4.62 -10.36 -13.85
CA ILE A 509 -3.86 -9.59 -14.85
C ILE A 509 -2.56 -10.31 -15.23
N VAL A 510 -1.89 -10.97 -14.27
CA VAL A 510 -0.63 -11.70 -14.48
C VAL A 510 -0.69 -13.10 -13.85
N PHE A 511 -0.77 -14.11 -14.73
CA PHE A 511 -0.82 -15.53 -14.42
C PHE A 511 -0.03 -16.33 -15.47
N ASP A 512 0.18 -17.63 -15.24
CA ASP A 512 0.66 -18.52 -16.31
C ASP A 512 -0.55 -19.13 -17.05
N PRO A 513 -0.80 -18.79 -18.32
CA PRO A 513 -1.94 -19.26 -19.08
C PRO A 513 -1.87 -20.74 -19.49
N LYS A 514 -0.76 -21.44 -19.22
CA LYS A 514 -0.62 -22.88 -19.44
C LYS A 514 -1.14 -23.69 -18.24
N GLU A 515 -0.97 -23.15 -17.03
CA GLU A 515 -1.35 -23.80 -15.77
C GLU A 515 -2.76 -23.41 -15.31
N LEU A 516 -3.14 -22.15 -15.48
CA LEU A 516 -4.41 -21.57 -15.02
C LEU A 516 -5.05 -20.71 -16.11
N ARG A 517 -6.38 -20.75 -16.23
CA ARG A 517 -7.15 -19.74 -16.98
C ARG A 517 -7.32 -18.49 -16.12
N GLU A 518 -7.55 -17.34 -16.77
CA GLU A 518 -7.94 -16.12 -16.05
C GLU A 518 -9.24 -16.33 -15.27
N GLY A 519 -9.33 -15.78 -14.07
CA GLY A 519 -10.53 -15.81 -13.23
C GLY A 519 -10.30 -16.50 -11.89
N THR A 520 -11.31 -16.43 -11.03
CA THR A 520 -11.19 -16.87 -9.64
C THR A 520 -11.35 -18.37 -9.40
N GLU A 521 -11.74 -19.18 -10.40
CA GLU A 521 -11.92 -20.62 -10.22
C GLU A 521 -10.58 -21.39 -10.21
N ASP A 522 -9.76 -21.23 -11.25
CA ASP A 522 -8.59 -22.09 -11.43
C ASP A 522 -7.53 -21.89 -10.33
N ILE A 523 -7.34 -20.66 -9.83
CA ILE A 523 -6.38 -20.33 -8.77
C ILE A 523 -6.60 -21.10 -7.46
N ARG A 524 -7.81 -21.62 -7.24
CA ARG A 524 -8.17 -22.44 -6.07
C ARG A 524 -7.27 -23.70 -5.97
N LYS A 525 -6.77 -24.21 -7.09
CA LYS A 525 -5.87 -25.38 -7.19
C LYS A 525 -4.57 -25.24 -6.39
N VAL A 526 -4.07 -24.02 -6.17
CA VAL A 526 -2.82 -23.78 -5.42
C VAL A 526 -3.04 -23.27 -3.98
N PHE A 527 -4.30 -23.14 -3.52
CA PHE A 527 -4.61 -22.58 -2.21
C PHE A 527 -3.94 -23.30 -1.05
N ASP A 528 -3.88 -24.64 -1.04
CA ASP A 528 -3.25 -25.38 0.06
C ASP A 528 -1.72 -25.20 0.11
N ARG A 529 -1.05 -25.04 -1.05
CA ARG A 529 0.37 -24.65 -1.09
C ARG A 529 0.58 -23.26 -0.51
N ILE A 530 -0.22 -22.28 -0.92
CA ILE A 530 -0.18 -20.92 -0.39
C ILE A 530 -0.43 -20.94 1.13
N ARG A 531 -1.50 -21.59 1.59
CA ARG A 531 -1.87 -21.78 3.00
C ARG A 531 -0.77 -22.44 3.83
N ALA A 532 -0.03 -23.40 3.27
CA ALA A 532 1.11 -24.02 3.94
C ALA A 532 2.20 -22.99 4.26
N THR A 533 2.46 -22.00 3.38
CA THR A 533 3.46 -20.94 3.64
C THR A 533 3.14 -20.09 4.87
N TRP A 534 1.86 -19.82 5.14
CA TRP A 534 1.38 -19.14 6.34
C TRP A 534 1.43 -20.05 7.58
N THR A 535 0.94 -21.29 7.42
CA THR A 535 0.85 -22.28 8.49
C THR A 535 2.22 -22.60 9.09
N ARG A 536 3.28 -22.74 8.27
CA ARG A 536 4.67 -22.99 8.73
C ARG A 536 5.26 -21.89 9.61
N LYS A 537 4.70 -20.67 9.61
CA LYS A 537 5.11 -19.57 10.50
C LYS A 537 4.15 -19.32 11.68
N GLY A 538 3.02 -20.04 11.75
CA GLY A 538 1.98 -19.77 12.75
C GLY A 538 1.35 -18.38 12.63
N ILE A 539 1.28 -17.85 11.40
CA ILE A 539 0.68 -16.55 11.07
C ILE A 539 -0.69 -16.81 10.46
N ARG A 540 -1.73 -16.11 10.92
CA ARG A 540 -3.07 -16.19 10.33
C ARG A 540 -3.00 -15.71 8.87
N GLN A 541 -3.49 -16.52 7.94
CA GLN A 541 -3.44 -16.18 6.51
C GLN A 541 -4.17 -14.85 6.23
N LYS A 542 -3.69 -14.12 5.21
CA LYS A 542 -4.44 -13.01 4.61
C LYS A 542 -4.41 -13.12 3.08
N MET A 543 -5.40 -12.51 2.45
CA MET A 543 -5.49 -12.32 1.00
C MET A 543 -5.83 -10.86 0.70
N HIS A 544 -5.54 -10.40 -0.51
CA HIS A 544 -5.95 -9.09 -1.02
C HIS A 544 -7.04 -9.27 -2.09
N TYR A 545 -7.95 -8.29 -2.18
CA TYR A 545 -9.01 -8.28 -3.16
C TYR A 545 -9.30 -6.88 -3.69
N SER A 546 -9.40 -6.79 -5.01
CA SER A 546 -9.76 -5.61 -5.77
C SER A 546 -10.49 -6.04 -7.04
N GLU A 547 -11.00 -5.07 -7.79
CA GLU A 547 -11.59 -5.25 -9.12
C GLU A 547 -11.06 -4.14 -10.04
N SER A 548 -10.93 -4.41 -11.35
CA SER A 548 -10.66 -3.38 -12.34
C SER A 548 -11.81 -2.37 -12.42
N CYS A 549 -11.53 -1.13 -12.84
CA CYS A 549 -12.59 -0.21 -13.28
C CYS A 549 -13.47 -0.85 -14.37
N ALA A 550 -14.78 -0.59 -14.32
CA ALA A 550 -15.71 -1.01 -15.35
C ALA A 550 -15.28 -0.47 -16.74
N GLY A 551 -15.32 -1.32 -17.77
CA GLY A 551 -14.87 -0.99 -19.12
C GLY A 551 -13.36 -1.08 -19.36
N ALA A 552 -12.56 -1.49 -18.38
CA ALA A 552 -11.11 -1.69 -18.57
C ALA A 552 -10.81 -2.93 -19.46
N ILE A 553 -10.31 -2.69 -20.67
CA ILE A 553 -10.01 -3.73 -21.67
C ILE A 553 -8.51 -4.06 -21.68
N SER A 554 -7.63 -3.05 -21.85
CA SER A 554 -6.20 -3.30 -21.98
C SER A 554 -5.58 -3.78 -20.66
N PRO A 555 -4.45 -4.52 -20.69
CA PRO A 555 -3.73 -4.89 -19.47
C PRO A 555 -3.30 -3.68 -18.61
N ARG A 556 -3.11 -2.50 -19.22
CA ARG A 556 -2.76 -1.24 -18.54
C ARG A 556 -3.95 -0.67 -17.77
N ASP A 557 -5.13 -0.61 -18.39
CA ASP A 557 -6.35 -0.09 -17.77
C ASP A 557 -6.80 -0.96 -16.61
N ARG A 558 -6.71 -2.29 -16.79
CA ARG A 558 -7.16 -3.29 -15.82
C ARG A 558 -6.47 -3.16 -14.46
N ARG A 559 -5.23 -2.65 -14.41
CA ARG A 559 -4.49 -2.34 -13.16
C ARG A 559 -5.25 -1.38 -12.25
N LYS A 560 -6.03 -0.45 -12.80
CA LYS A 560 -6.70 0.59 -12.04
C LYS A 560 -7.84 0.00 -11.18
N HIS A 561 -7.60 -0.09 -9.87
CA HIS A 561 -8.60 -0.52 -8.89
C HIS A 561 -9.86 0.34 -8.96
N SER A 562 -11.02 -0.32 -8.87
CA SER A 562 -12.35 0.29 -8.78
C SER A 562 -12.51 1.16 -7.52
N ALA A 563 -13.56 1.99 -7.52
CA ALA A 563 -13.97 2.73 -6.32
C ALA A 563 -14.43 1.78 -5.21
N ARG A 564 -15.22 0.76 -5.59
CA ARG A 564 -15.72 -0.31 -4.72
C ARG A 564 -15.77 -1.62 -5.47
N VAL A 565 -15.42 -2.70 -4.79
CA VAL A 565 -15.65 -4.07 -5.25
C VAL A 565 -17.13 -4.45 -5.10
N LYS A 566 -17.61 -5.41 -5.90
CA LYS A 566 -19.02 -5.81 -5.99
C LYS A 566 -19.29 -7.25 -5.56
N THR A 567 -18.26 -8.10 -5.44
CA THR A 567 -18.42 -9.48 -4.94
C THR A 567 -17.34 -9.88 -3.92
N LEU A 568 -17.40 -11.11 -3.41
CA LEU A 568 -16.35 -11.72 -2.59
C LEU A 568 -15.58 -12.77 -3.42
N PRO A 569 -14.25 -12.88 -3.26
CA PRO A 569 -13.48 -13.96 -3.90
C PRO A 569 -13.77 -15.31 -3.22
N PRO A 570 -13.47 -16.45 -3.89
CA PRO A 570 -13.78 -17.79 -3.41
C PRO A 570 -12.82 -18.30 -2.32
N CYS A 571 -12.50 -17.47 -1.32
CA CYS A 571 -11.56 -17.75 -0.23
C CYS A 571 -12.22 -18.53 0.94
N PRO A 572 -11.45 -18.97 1.95
CA PRO A 572 -12.02 -19.54 3.18
C PRO A 572 -12.96 -18.54 3.90
N PRO A 573 -14.12 -18.95 4.44
CA PRO A 573 -15.06 -18.04 5.11
C PRO A 573 -14.51 -17.32 6.34
N ASP A 574 -13.42 -17.83 6.91
CA ASP A 574 -12.73 -17.28 8.08
C ASP A 574 -11.52 -16.38 7.72
N MET A 575 -11.29 -16.07 6.44
CA MET A 575 -10.11 -15.34 5.94
C MET A 575 -9.99 -13.89 6.48
N ASP A 576 -8.76 -13.39 6.67
CA ASP A 576 -8.51 -11.96 6.82
C ASP A 576 -8.29 -11.34 5.41
N LEU A 577 -9.32 -10.70 4.88
CA LEU A 577 -9.36 -10.18 3.50
C LEU A 577 -9.19 -8.65 3.50
N MET A 578 -8.14 -8.17 2.81
CA MET A 578 -7.89 -6.74 2.62
C MET A 578 -8.56 -6.27 1.32
N ILE A 579 -9.41 -5.26 1.40
CA ILE A 579 -10.08 -4.65 0.26
C ILE A 579 -9.26 -3.45 -0.24
N GLU A 580 -8.74 -3.56 -1.46
CA GLU A 580 -7.77 -2.64 -2.07
C GLU A 580 -8.40 -1.49 -2.88
N ALA A 581 -9.70 -1.24 -2.72
CA ALA A 581 -10.47 -0.27 -3.49
C ALA A 581 -10.17 1.21 -3.14
N LYS A 582 -10.65 2.15 -3.98
CA LYS A 582 -10.40 3.59 -3.77
C LYS A 582 -11.23 4.21 -2.64
N ASP A 583 -12.51 3.82 -2.46
CA ASP A 583 -13.40 4.38 -1.42
C ASP A 583 -13.19 3.75 -0.01
N LYS A 584 -12.13 2.94 0.17
CA LYS A 584 -11.67 2.42 1.46
C LYS A 584 -12.77 1.72 2.28
N GLU A 585 -13.16 2.26 3.42
CA GLU A 585 -14.17 1.66 4.29
C GLU A 585 -15.54 1.53 3.62
N GLN A 586 -15.87 2.39 2.65
CA GLN A 586 -17.14 2.31 1.93
C GLN A 586 -17.21 1.05 1.04
N ALA A 587 -16.08 0.58 0.51
CA ALA A 587 -16.03 -0.68 -0.24
C ALA A 587 -16.21 -1.91 0.69
N VAL A 588 -15.77 -1.81 1.94
CA VAL A 588 -16.07 -2.83 2.96
C VAL A 588 -17.56 -2.79 3.32
N PHE A 589 -18.14 -1.60 3.50
CA PHE A 589 -19.57 -1.41 3.75
C PHE A 589 -20.47 -1.89 2.59
N GLU A 590 -20.05 -1.71 1.34
CA GLU A 590 -20.73 -2.22 0.14
C GLU A 590 -20.90 -3.74 0.22
N LEU A 591 -19.81 -4.47 0.52
CA LEU A 591 -19.81 -5.93 0.70
C LEU A 591 -20.66 -6.34 1.91
N MET A 592 -20.51 -5.64 3.05
CA MET A 592 -21.28 -5.92 4.25
C MET A 592 -22.79 -5.83 4.00
N ARG A 593 -23.27 -4.81 3.29
CA ARG A 593 -24.69 -4.69 2.92
C ARG A 593 -25.11 -5.72 1.88
N THR A 594 -24.35 -5.86 0.79
CA THR A 594 -24.67 -6.76 -0.34
C THR A 594 -24.87 -8.21 0.12
N PHE A 595 -23.98 -8.70 0.99
CA PHE A 595 -24.01 -10.08 1.46
C PHE A 595 -24.51 -10.23 2.92
N LYS A 596 -25.03 -9.14 3.52
CA LYS A 596 -25.52 -9.09 4.92
C LYS A 596 -24.52 -9.64 5.95
N LEU A 597 -23.23 -9.32 5.75
CA LEU A 597 -22.12 -9.80 6.58
C LEU A 597 -22.22 -9.25 8.03
N PRO A 598 -21.61 -9.92 9.04
CA PRO A 598 -21.64 -9.46 10.42
C PRO A 598 -21.32 -7.95 10.56
N GLY A 599 -22.22 -7.19 11.19
CA GLY A 599 -22.11 -5.75 11.37
C GLY A 599 -22.78 -4.87 10.29
N TYR A 600 -23.40 -5.44 9.24
CA TYR A 600 -24.04 -4.66 8.15
C TYR A 600 -25.12 -3.64 8.60
N HIS A 601 -25.67 -3.82 9.80
CA HIS A 601 -26.72 -3.00 10.40
C HIS A 601 -26.18 -1.88 11.32
N LEU A 602 -24.85 -1.77 11.48
CA LEU A 602 -24.23 -0.78 12.37
C LEU A 602 -24.18 0.63 11.76
N PHE A 603 -24.29 0.75 10.43
CA PHE A 603 -24.11 2.01 9.69
C PHE A 603 -25.30 2.36 8.77
N ASN A 604 -25.71 3.62 8.86
CA ASN A 604 -26.80 4.20 8.08
C ASN A 604 -26.28 5.15 6.99
N ASP A 605 -27.18 5.52 6.08
CA ASP A 605 -26.90 6.44 4.99
C ASP A 605 -26.75 7.88 5.50
N ILE A 606 -25.76 8.62 4.98
CA ILE A 606 -25.65 10.05 5.26
C ILE A 606 -26.78 10.82 4.57
N VAL A 607 -27.32 11.81 5.27
CA VAL A 607 -28.20 12.80 4.66
C VAL A 607 -27.31 13.78 3.88
N PRO A 608 -27.57 14.07 2.59
CA PRO A 608 -26.68 14.87 1.77
C PRO A 608 -26.32 16.23 2.39
N PHE A 609 -25.02 16.48 2.55
CA PHE A 609 -24.43 17.70 3.12
C PHE A 609 -24.66 17.91 4.63
N GLU A 610 -25.31 16.96 5.33
CA GLU A 610 -25.63 17.02 6.76
C GLU A 610 -24.78 16.04 7.59
N ARG A 611 -24.23 16.55 8.70
CA ARG A 611 -23.50 15.76 9.69
C ARG A 611 -23.85 16.26 11.09
N GLU A 612 -24.29 15.34 11.94
CA GLU A 612 -24.67 15.58 13.33
C GLU A 612 -23.48 15.40 14.30
N ASP A 613 -22.34 14.94 13.79
CA ASP A 613 -21.12 14.61 14.54
C ASP A 613 -19.97 15.61 14.31
N GLU A 614 -20.30 16.83 13.88
CA GLU A 614 -19.33 17.89 13.62
C GLU A 614 -19.66 19.19 14.38
N LEU A 615 -18.62 19.87 14.86
CA LEU A 615 -18.69 21.22 15.43
C LEU A 615 -18.97 22.27 14.34
N ARG A 616 -20.17 22.23 13.78
CA ARG A 616 -20.66 23.16 12.75
C ARG A 616 -21.23 24.41 13.43
N PRO A 617 -20.74 25.63 13.13
CA PRO A 617 -21.30 26.85 13.71
C PRO A 617 -22.77 26.99 13.29
N ASN A 618 -23.67 27.00 14.28
CA ASN A 618 -25.10 26.92 14.06
C ASN A 618 -25.64 28.20 13.38
N LYS A 619 -25.79 28.14 12.05
CA LYS A 619 -26.24 29.28 11.21
C LYS A 619 -27.64 29.78 11.56
N ASN A 620 -28.47 28.98 12.23
CA ASN A 620 -29.80 29.39 12.65
C ASN A 620 -29.76 30.23 13.95
N GLY A 621 -28.64 30.21 14.68
CA GLY A 621 -28.43 30.98 15.91
C GLY A 621 -28.02 32.45 15.71
N SER A 622 -27.99 32.96 14.47
CA SER A 622 -27.68 34.39 14.24
C SER A 622 -28.86 35.27 14.66
N GLN A 623 -28.87 35.69 15.93
CA GLN A 623 -29.80 36.71 16.43
C GLN A 623 -29.80 37.91 15.47
N LYS A 624 -30.96 38.20 14.86
CA LYS A 624 -31.16 39.42 14.09
C LYS A 624 -31.01 40.60 15.05
N LYS A 625 -29.88 41.33 14.99
CA LYS A 625 -29.75 42.61 15.72
C LYS A 625 -30.97 43.47 15.40
N PRO A 626 -31.70 43.99 16.41
CA PRO A 626 -32.93 44.71 16.17
C PRO A 626 -32.66 45.95 15.31
N LYS A 627 -33.34 46.06 14.17
CA LYS A 627 -33.35 47.32 13.40
C LYS A 627 -34.00 48.37 14.30
N LYS A 628 -33.28 49.46 14.60
CA LYS A 628 -33.88 50.65 15.20
C LYS A 628 -34.90 51.24 14.21
N SER A 629 -36.18 50.93 14.41
CA SER A 629 -37.28 51.61 13.73
C SER A 629 -37.31 53.08 14.14
N LYS A 630 -37.61 53.96 13.19
CA LYS A 630 -37.67 55.41 13.41
C LYS A 630 -39.07 55.77 13.89
N LYS A 631 -39.16 56.41 15.06
CA LYS A 631 -40.43 56.70 15.75
C LYS A 631 -41.38 57.55 14.90
N LYS A 632 -42.62 57.10 14.71
CA LYS A 632 -43.76 57.97 14.33
C LYS A 632 -45.07 57.44 14.92
N LYS A 633 -45.89 58.39 15.38
CA LYS A 633 -47.33 58.34 15.70
C LYS A 633 -48.17 57.87 14.47
N ASP A 634 -49.42 57.39 14.56
CA ASP A 634 -50.43 57.47 15.65
C ASP A 634 -51.44 56.27 15.70
N GLU A 635 -52.10 56.13 16.86
CA GLU A 635 -53.46 55.65 17.21
C GLU A 635 -54.11 54.30 16.73
N ASP A 636 -54.71 53.64 17.73
CA ASP A 636 -55.92 52.77 17.86
C ASP A 636 -56.09 51.29 17.40
N ASP A 637 -56.90 50.61 18.24
CA ASP A 637 -57.64 49.33 18.23
C ASP A 637 -56.98 47.93 18.05
N ASP A 638 -56.56 47.40 19.21
CA ASP A 638 -57.19 46.26 19.95
C ASP A 638 -57.06 44.77 19.52
N VAL A 639 -57.28 43.90 20.52
CA VAL A 639 -57.56 42.44 20.54
C VAL A 639 -56.39 41.41 20.55
N GLU A 640 -56.41 40.64 21.65
CA GLU A 640 -55.85 39.31 21.96
C GLU A 640 -54.33 39.02 22.04
N MET A 641 -53.96 38.45 23.20
CA MET A 641 -52.74 37.70 23.44
C MET A 641 -52.81 36.30 22.79
N ASN A 642 -51.66 35.76 22.39
CA ASN A 642 -51.40 34.32 22.44
C ASN A 642 -49.95 34.07 22.86
N GLU A 643 -49.75 33.34 23.96
CA GLU A 643 -48.42 33.08 24.52
C GLU A 643 -47.66 32.00 23.74
N ALA A 644 -46.86 32.41 22.76
CA ALA A 644 -45.81 31.57 22.20
C ALA A 644 -44.51 31.74 23.02
N GLY A 645 -44.38 30.97 24.10
CA GLY A 645 -43.18 30.97 24.94
C GLY A 645 -41.89 30.69 24.13
N PRO A 646 -40.76 31.32 24.46
CA PRO A 646 -39.54 31.21 23.66
C PRO A 646 -38.95 29.81 23.75
N VAL A 647 -39.13 29.00 22.69
CA VAL A 647 -38.45 27.71 22.54
C VAL A 647 -36.95 27.96 22.44
N VAL A 648 -36.26 27.78 23.57
CA VAL A 648 -34.80 27.86 23.64
C VAL A 648 -34.22 26.69 22.85
N ALA A 649 -33.74 26.98 21.64
CA ALA A 649 -33.06 26.01 20.81
C ALA A 649 -31.70 25.67 21.44
N GLU A 650 -31.68 24.66 22.31
CA GLU A 650 -30.47 24.17 22.98
C GLU A 650 -29.37 23.87 21.97
N ALA A 651 -28.22 24.50 22.16
CA ALA A 651 -27.05 24.28 21.32
C ALA A 651 -26.42 22.93 21.70
N LYS A 652 -26.85 21.85 21.03
CA LYS A 652 -26.32 20.48 21.22
C LYS A 652 -24.78 20.48 21.22
N THR A 653 -24.18 20.33 22.40
CA THR A 653 -22.74 20.22 22.59
C THR A 653 -22.29 18.77 22.36
N ILE A 654 -21.70 18.51 21.20
CA ILE A 654 -21.17 17.18 20.82
C ILE A 654 -19.86 16.92 21.59
N PRO A 655 -19.71 15.80 22.33
CA PRO A 655 -18.46 15.45 22.98
C PRO A 655 -17.30 15.20 21.98
N PRO A 656 -16.03 15.56 22.32
CA PRO A 656 -14.87 15.34 21.44
C PRO A 656 -14.65 13.88 21.00
N GLU A 657 -15.07 12.92 21.81
CA GLU A 657 -15.07 11.49 21.54
C GLU A 657 -16.09 11.09 20.47
N GLU A 658 -17.27 11.71 20.43
CA GLU A 658 -18.31 11.48 19.41
C GLU A 658 -18.04 12.19 18.09
N PHE A 659 -17.20 13.23 18.11
CA PHE A 659 -16.81 13.97 16.92
C PHE A 659 -16.29 13.03 15.81
N GLY A 660 -16.87 13.07 14.61
CA GLY A 660 -16.46 12.20 13.51
C GLY A 660 -16.89 10.72 13.62
N MET A 661 -17.75 10.36 14.57
CA MET A 661 -18.18 8.97 14.82
C MET A 661 -19.53 8.60 14.18
N GLY A 662 -20.08 9.41 13.27
CA GLY A 662 -21.37 9.15 12.58
C GLY A 662 -22.63 9.57 13.36
N GLY A 663 -22.46 10.20 14.51
CA GLY A 663 -23.56 10.71 15.33
C GLY A 663 -24.39 9.60 16.01
N PRO A 664 -25.57 9.97 16.57
CA PRO A 664 -26.43 9.05 17.32
C PRO A 664 -27.10 8.02 16.42
N VAL A 665 -27.35 8.37 15.16
CA VAL A 665 -27.98 7.52 14.13
C VAL A 665 -26.97 6.89 13.16
N THR A 666 -25.69 6.88 13.53
CA THR A 666 -24.60 6.12 12.87
C THR A 666 -24.49 6.29 11.34
N ARG A 667 -24.75 7.50 10.86
CA ARG A 667 -24.74 7.85 9.44
C ARG A 667 -23.30 8.02 8.94
N VAL A 668 -22.80 7.02 8.20
CA VAL A 668 -21.41 6.99 7.68
C VAL A 668 -21.26 6.37 6.30
N TYR A 669 -22.35 5.97 5.64
CA TYR A 669 -22.32 5.40 4.28
C TYR A 669 -22.91 6.36 3.23
N TRP A 670 -22.36 6.36 2.02
CA TRP A 670 -22.92 7.06 0.86
C TRP A 670 -22.80 6.23 -0.43
N PRO A 671 -23.64 6.46 -1.45
CA PRO A 671 -23.48 5.82 -2.76
C PRO A 671 -22.15 6.17 -3.44
N GLU A 672 -21.68 5.31 -4.35
CA GLU A 672 -20.45 5.54 -5.12
C GLU A 672 -20.47 6.90 -5.84
N GLY A 673 -19.35 7.63 -5.78
CA GLY A 673 -19.21 8.99 -6.32
C GLY A 673 -19.76 10.14 -5.45
N MET A 674 -20.57 9.87 -4.42
CA MET A 674 -21.24 10.92 -3.63
C MET A 674 -20.40 11.52 -2.47
N GLU A 675 -19.06 11.49 -2.54
CA GLU A 675 -18.15 11.96 -1.48
C GLU A 675 -18.36 13.46 -1.12
N GLU A 676 -18.89 14.27 -2.03
CA GLU A 676 -19.18 15.68 -1.73
C GLU A 676 -20.31 15.89 -0.70
N TRP A 677 -21.16 14.89 -0.45
CA TRP A 677 -22.19 14.92 0.58
C TRP A 677 -21.63 15.00 2.01
N LEU A 678 -20.34 14.65 2.23
CA LEU A 678 -19.70 14.83 3.53
C LEU A 678 -19.46 16.31 3.88
N LYS A 679 -19.33 17.16 2.85
CA LYS A 679 -18.94 18.57 2.97
C LYS A 679 -20.19 19.46 3.03
N PRO A 680 -20.15 20.64 3.69
CA PRO A 680 -21.29 21.55 3.68
C PRO A 680 -21.63 22.02 2.25
N LYS A 681 -22.93 22.06 1.90
CA LYS A 681 -23.39 22.49 0.57
C LYS A 681 -22.76 23.84 0.18
N LYS A 682 -22.06 23.86 -0.95
CA LYS A 682 -21.40 25.07 -1.50
C LYS A 682 -22.44 26.18 -1.67
N ARG A 683 -22.11 27.41 -1.25
CA ARG A 683 -22.97 28.58 -1.48
C ARG A 683 -23.01 28.90 -2.97
N GLU A 684 -24.19 28.84 -3.57
CA GLU A 684 -24.46 29.39 -4.89
C GLU A 684 -24.31 30.92 -4.86
N VAL A 685 -23.14 31.42 -5.25
CA VAL A 685 -22.93 32.85 -5.47
C VAL A 685 -23.59 33.21 -6.80
N LYS A 686 -24.85 33.65 -6.74
CA LYS A 686 -25.51 34.30 -7.87
C LYS A 686 -24.67 35.51 -8.30
N ARG A 687 -23.95 35.39 -9.42
CA ARG A 687 -23.36 36.55 -10.10
C ARG A 687 -24.52 37.46 -10.52
N ASN A 688 -24.52 38.71 -10.05
CA ASN A 688 -25.50 39.70 -10.52
C ASN A 688 -25.33 39.90 -12.03
N LYS A 689 -26.42 39.81 -12.79
CA LYS A 689 -26.44 40.19 -14.22
C LYS A 689 -26.39 41.72 -14.32
N THR A 690 -25.20 42.31 -14.21
CA THR A 690 -25.01 43.77 -14.26
C THR A 690 -23.64 44.18 -14.83
N THR A 691 -23.06 43.34 -15.70
CA THR A 691 -21.88 43.66 -16.53
C THR A 691 -22.05 43.06 -17.93
N THR A 692 -22.93 43.66 -18.71
CA THR A 692 -23.11 43.46 -20.16
C THR A 692 -23.84 44.71 -20.68
N LEU A 693 -23.53 45.19 -21.88
CA LEU A 693 -23.82 46.55 -22.40
C LEU A 693 -22.84 47.65 -21.95
N LYS A 694 -21.58 47.56 -22.41
CA LYS A 694 -20.75 48.73 -22.80
C LYS A 694 -19.47 48.32 -23.54
N GLU A 695 -19.62 47.85 -24.79
CA GLU A 695 -18.49 47.67 -25.74
C GLU A 695 -19.00 47.47 -27.18
N GLU A 696 -19.84 48.40 -27.66
CA GLU A 696 -20.14 48.62 -29.09
C GLU A 696 -20.28 50.13 -29.34
N SER A 697 -19.15 50.78 -29.66
CA SER A 697 -19.05 52.16 -30.17
C SER A 697 -17.63 52.43 -30.70
#